data_AF-A0A420YY16-F1
#
_entry.id   AF-A0A420YY16-F1
#
_cell.length_a   1.000
_cell.length_b   1.000
_cell.length_c   1.000
_cell.angle_alpha   90.00
_cell.angle_beta   90.00
_cell.angle_gamma   90.00
#
_symmetry.space_group_name_H-M   'P 1'
#
loop_
_entity.id
_entity.type
_entity.pdbx_description
1 polymer ?
#
loop_
_entity_poly.entity_id
_entity_poly.type
_entity_poly.pdbx_seq_one_letter_code
_entity_poly.pdbx_strand_id
1 'polypeptide(L)'
;MSSILATDITYLTGVGPKRAKALGDTLGLRTFGDLLHFYPYRYVDRSRVYTIRELNAEMPYVQLKGYIRDFTTEGIGRKQRLIGSFYDGTGVIELIWFKGLQHIERMYQLGQEYIIFGRPSVFNGRVSMVHPEVDEGSKEEQVSGGLIPIYSSSEKAKGQGVNNRQMRQLLQALLTQVRPYLSESLPPQLLAQSGLMGYAEALQQIHFPQNAQALEMARRRLKFEELLLIQLKLIGQKIQRKESFKGIVLEKVGHYFNTLYSQHLPFDLTNAQKRTLRDIRSDVLSGKQMNRLVQGDVGSGKTLVALFAMLMALDSGYQACMMAPTEILARQHHTGLSELLAPLGIEVALLIGSCTKKQRASILPRLLDGSLSIVVGTHALLEEGVQFNRLALAVIDEQHRFGVQQRSRLWTKTNQILPHILIMSATPIPRTLAMTLYGDLDISVIDELPPGRKPIDTFHHTEDRMYEVYAFMRKEIMQGRQVYVVFPMIEENESQDLRDLESGLERYRSMFPEYRIAYVHGKMKPKDKDERMQEFISGRAQILLATTVIEVGVNVPNASVMIIEGANRFGLSQLHQLRGRVGRGSDKSYCILVTGNKIGEDSRKRIEIMCETNDGFVIAEEDMRLRGFGELEGTRQSGKELTLRLANPARDGALVQYCRNMAEYILSEDPHLEKPEYAVLKQRLTESCNFALGWGSIS
;
A
#
# COMPACT_ATOMS: atom_id res chain seq x y z
N MET A 1 -28.14 14.61 -20.21
CA MET A 1 -27.61 14.37 -21.57
C MET A 1 -26.51 13.33 -21.43
N SER A 2 -26.59 12.19 -22.10
CA SER A 2 -25.51 11.20 -22.10
C SER A 2 -24.24 11.89 -22.60
N SER A 3 -23.23 12.02 -21.74
CA SER A 3 -22.00 12.72 -22.09
C SER A 3 -21.37 12.03 -23.30
N ILE A 4 -20.81 12.79 -24.24
CA ILE A 4 -20.05 12.28 -25.40
C ILE A 4 -18.97 11.26 -24.98
N LEU A 5 -18.55 11.30 -23.71
CA LEU A 5 -17.58 10.39 -23.11
C LEU A 5 -18.17 8.99 -22.85
N ALA A 6 -19.48 8.85 -22.67
CA ALA A 6 -20.15 7.56 -22.51
C ALA A 6 -20.42 6.84 -23.85
N THR A 7 -20.11 7.48 -24.98
CA THR A 7 -20.28 6.90 -26.31
C THR A 7 -19.35 5.69 -26.49
N ASP A 8 -19.88 4.63 -27.11
CA ASP A 8 -19.15 3.40 -27.40
C ASP A 8 -17.99 3.68 -28.37
N ILE A 9 -16.83 3.07 -28.11
CA ILE A 9 -15.60 3.24 -28.89
C ILE A 9 -15.75 2.83 -30.35
N THR A 10 -16.75 2.02 -30.71
CA THR A 10 -17.11 1.67 -32.09
C THR A 10 -17.48 2.86 -32.97
N TYR A 11 -17.96 3.97 -32.37
CA TYR A 11 -18.29 5.20 -33.10
C TYR A 11 -17.08 6.08 -33.38
N LEU A 12 -15.89 5.72 -32.88
CA LEU A 12 -14.66 6.45 -33.15
C LEU A 12 -14.16 6.18 -34.57
N THR A 13 -13.81 7.23 -35.29
CA THR A 13 -13.23 7.13 -36.62
C THR A 13 -11.93 6.30 -36.58
N GLY A 14 -11.88 5.22 -37.37
CA GLY A 14 -10.75 4.28 -37.38
C GLY A 14 -10.89 3.06 -36.46
N VAL A 15 -11.97 2.95 -35.67
CA VAL A 15 -12.28 1.77 -34.83
C VAL A 15 -13.41 0.95 -35.46
N GLY A 16 -13.07 -0.15 -36.12
CA GLY A 16 -14.06 -1.15 -36.55
C GLY A 16 -14.48 -2.10 -35.42
N PRO A 17 -15.53 -2.92 -35.60
CA PRO A 17 -16.07 -3.82 -34.56
C PRO A 17 -15.04 -4.83 -34.02
N LYS A 18 -14.15 -5.33 -34.88
CA LYS A 18 -13.04 -6.21 -34.45
C LYS A 18 -12.04 -5.50 -33.52
N ARG A 19 -11.77 -4.21 -33.77
CA ARG A 19 -10.84 -3.40 -32.96
C ARG A 19 -11.46 -2.94 -31.66
N ALA A 20 -12.74 -2.57 -31.66
CA ALA A 20 -13.47 -2.27 -30.43
C ALA A 20 -13.47 -3.47 -29.48
N LYS A 21 -13.70 -4.69 -30.00
CA LYS A 21 -13.59 -5.91 -29.22
C LYS A 21 -12.18 -6.14 -28.68
N ALA A 22 -11.14 -5.93 -29.50
CA ALA A 22 -9.74 -6.04 -29.07
C ALA A 22 -9.42 -5.07 -27.92
N LEU A 23 -9.79 -3.80 -28.05
CA LEU A 23 -9.57 -2.75 -27.03
C LEU A 23 -10.33 -3.06 -25.73
N GLY A 24 -11.59 -3.49 -25.85
CA GLY A 24 -12.43 -3.84 -24.71
C GLY A 24 -11.96 -5.08 -23.96
N ASP A 25 -11.59 -6.16 -24.66
CA ASP A 25 -11.22 -7.45 -24.04
C ASP A 25 -9.79 -7.44 -23.48
N THR A 26 -8.86 -6.67 -24.09
CA THR A 26 -7.45 -6.68 -23.68
C THR A 26 -7.06 -5.53 -22.75
N LEU A 27 -7.65 -4.35 -22.93
CA LEU A 27 -7.29 -3.13 -22.20
C LEU A 27 -8.46 -2.55 -21.39
N GLY A 28 -9.66 -3.13 -21.49
CA GLY A 28 -10.85 -2.63 -20.80
C GLY A 28 -11.43 -1.34 -21.40
N LEU A 29 -10.99 -0.93 -22.58
CA LEU A 29 -11.37 0.34 -23.20
C LEU A 29 -12.65 0.15 -24.03
N ARG A 30 -13.79 0.62 -23.53
CA ARG A 30 -15.11 0.42 -24.18
C ARG A 30 -15.77 1.73 -24.59
N THR A 31 -15.45 2.83 -23.93
CA THR A 31 -16.06 4.14 -24.19
C THR A 31 -15.03 5.18 -24.61
N PHE A 32 -15.50 6.31 -25.14
CA PHE A 32 -14.68 7.48 -25.43
C PHE A 32 -13.95 7.98 -24.18
N GLY A 33 -14.61 7.99 -23.03
CA GLY A 33 -14.01 8.33 -21.74
C GLY A 33 -12.89 7.38 -21.32
N ASP A 34 -13.08 6.07 -21.49
CA ASP A 34 -12.04 5.09 -21.15
C ASP A 34 -10.77 5.33 -21.97
N LEU A 35 -10.91 5.57 -23.28
CA LEU A 35 -9.77 5.85 -24.15
C LEU A 35 -9.13 7.21 -23.82
N LEU A 36 -9.93 8.26 -23.58
CA LEU A 36 -9.44 9.60 -23.24
C LEU A 36 -8.63 9.63 -21.93
N HIS A 37 -8.93 8.74 -21.00
CA HIS A 37 -8.20 8.64 -19.73
C HIS A 37 -7.16 7.51 -19.71
N PHE A 38 -6.88 6.92 -20.87
CA PHE A 38 -5.81 5.93 -21.02
C PHE A 38 -4.46 6.63 -21.18
N TYR A 39 -3.88 7.05 -20.07
CA TYR A 39 -2.67 7.86 -20.07
C TYR A 39 -1.40 7.07 -20.45
N PRO A 40 -0.42 7.72 -21.10
CA PRO A 40 0.87 7.10 -21.39
C PRO A 40 1.72 6.93 -20.13
N TYR A 41 2.45 5.81 -20.03
CA TYR A 41 3.32 5.53 -18.88
C TYR A 41 4.72 6.14 -19.04
N ARG A 42 5.13 6.45 -20.27
CA ARG A 42 6.42 7.07 -20.59
C ARG A 42 6.29 7.98 -21.80
N TYR A 43 7.16 8.97 -21.88
CA TYR A 43 7.35 9.82 -23.04
C TYR A 43 8.75 9.62 -23.55
N VAL A 44 8.91 9.52 -24.87
CA VAL A 44 10.22 9.49 -25.49
C VAL A 44 10.41 10.73 -26.33
N ASP A 45 11.51 11.41 -26.06
CA ASP A 45 11.92 12.57 -26.81
C ASP A 45 12.45 12.15 -28.20
N ARG A 46 11.76 12.59 -29.24
CA ARG A 46 12.16 12.42 -30.64
C ARG A 46 12.58 13.75 -31.29
N SER A 47 12.82 14.80 -30.49
CA SER A 47 13.23 16.11 -30.99
C SER A 47 14.64 16.14 -31.59
N ARG A 48 15.53 15.27 -31.09
CA ARG A 48 16.92 15.20 -31.56
C ARG A 48 17.15 14.00 -32.48
N VAL A 49 17.57 14.30 -33.69
CA VAL A 49 18.16 13.33 -34.62
C VAL A 49 19.66 13.22 -34.30
N TYR A 50 20.12 12.00 -34.02
CA TYR A 50 21.52 11.68 -33.76
C TYR A 50 22.20 11.24 -35.07
N THR A 51 23.52 11.34 -35.10
CA THR A 51 24.35 10.67 -36.11
C THR A 51 24.81 9.30 -35.58
N ILE A 52 25.08 8.35 -36.47
CA ILE A 52 25.53 7.00 -36.11
C ILE A 52 26.85 7.04 -35.32
N ARG A 53 27.71 8.04 -35.57
CA ARG A 53 28.95 8.25 -34.81
C ARG A 53 28.75 8.69 -33.36
N GLU A 54 27.62 9.34 -33.05
CA GLU A 54 27.29 9.77 -31.69
C GLU A 54 26.75 8.63 -30.81
N LEU A 55 26.44 7.48 -31.40
CA LEU A 55 25.80 6.37 -30.69
C LEU A 55 26.76 5.69 -29.71
N ASN A 56 26.27 5.48 -28.49
CA ASN A 56 26.89 4.59 -27.51
C ASN A 56 25.91 3.47 -27.10
N ALA A 57 26.42 2.39 -26.51
CA ALA A 57 25.61 1.23 -26.12
C ALA A 57 24.66 1.50 -24.94
N GLU A 58 24.92 2.59 -24.19
CA GLU A 58 24.16 2.97 -22.99
C GLU A 58 23.05 3.97 -23.28
N MET A 59 23.02 4.56 -24.48
CA MET A 59 21.98 5.49 -24.90
C MET A 59 20.62 4.78 -24.90
N PRO A 60 19.56 5.53 -24.55
CA PRO A 60 18.20 5.00 -24.52
C PRO A 60 17.67 4.80 -25.97
N TYR A 61 16.49 5.31 -26.28
CA TYR A 61 15.99 5.28 -27.65
C TYR A 61 16.55 6.48 -28.42
N VAL A 62 17.02 6.25 -29.64
CA VAL A 62 17.62 7.26 -30.51
C VAL A 62 16.88 7.30 -31.84
N GLN A 63 16.88 8.49 -32.45
CA GLN A 63 16.36 8.70 -33.80
C GLN A 63 17.54 8.96 -34.74
N LEU A 64 17.57 8.29 -35.89
CA LEU A 64 18.60 8.45 -36.93
C LEU A 64 17.90 8.70 -38.27
N LYS A 65 18.54 9.49 -39.13
CA LYS A 65 18.08 9.80 -40.49
C LYS A 65 19.11 9.34 -41.51
N GLY A 66 18.67 8.67 -42.57
CA GLY A 66 19.59 8.03 -43.51
C GLY A 66 18.89 7.10 -44.49
N TYR A 67 19.67 6.25 -45.14
CA TYR A 67 19.24 5.41 -46.25
C TYR A 67 19.45 3.94 -45.93
N ILE A 68 18.47 3.10 -46.29
CA ILE A 68 18.64 1.65 -46.28
C ILE A 68 19.38 1.25 -47.57
N ARG A 69 20.55 0.62 -47.42
CA ARG A 69 21.45 0.27 -48.54
C ARG A 69 21.20 -1.13 -49.08
N ASP A 70 21.05 -2.10 -48.19
CA ASP A 70 20.85 -3.50 -48.53
C ASP A 70 20.02 -4.23 -47.46
N PHE A 71 19.53 -5.40 -47.84
CA PHE A 71 18.93 -6.38 -46.95
C PHE A 71 19.63 -7.72 -47.14
N THR A 72 20.00 -8.36 -46.03
CA THR A 72 20.57 -9.71 -45.99
C THR A 72 19.72 -10.58 -45.08
N THR A 73 19.43 -11.80 -45.51
CA THR A 73 18.67 -12.75 -44.70
C THR A 73 19.61 -13.83 -44.17
N GLU A 74 19.68 -13.97 -42.84
CA GLU A 74 20.55 -14.95 -42.18
C GLU A 74 19.72 -15.97 -41.36
N GLY A 75 20.18 -17.23 -41.34
CA GLY A 75 19.59 -18.32 -40.55
C GLY A 75 18.65 -19.25 -41.33
N ILE A 76 18.27 -20.38 -40.72
CA ILE A 76 17.45 -21.44 -41.32
C ILE A 76 16.21 -21.70 -40.44
N GLY A 77 15.02 -21.77 -41.05
CA GLY A 77 13.76 -22.11 -40.36
C GLY A 77 13.30 -21.06 -39.34
N ARG A 78 12.92 -21.48 -38.13
CA ARG A 78 12.41 -20.59 -37.06
C ARG A 78 13.44 -19.59 -36.49
N LYS A 79 14.73 -19.71 -36.86
CA LYS A 79 15.81 -18.79 -36.45
C LYS A 79 16.20 -17.79 -37.56
N GLN A 80 15.40 -17.66 -38.60
CA GLN A 80 15.66 -16.72 -39.70
C GLN A 80 15.50 -15.26 -39.23
N ARG A 81 16.45 -14.40 -39.60
CA ARG A 81 16.44 -12.95 -39.33
C ARG A 81 16.77 -12.17 -40.59
N LEU A 82 16.15 -11.00 -40.74
CA LEU A 82 16.44 -10.04 -41.80
C LEU A 82 17.31 -8.94 -41.20
N ILE A 83 18.42 -8.64 -41.84
CA ILE A 83 19.38 -7.61 -41.45
C ILE A 83 19.42 -6.56 -42.56
N GLY A 84 19.04 -5.32 -42.26
CA GLY A 84 19.13 -4.20 -43.20
C GLY A 84 20.29 -3.27 -42.84
N SER A 85 21.15 -2.91 -43.79
CA SER A 85 22.23 -1.94 -43.54
C SER A 85 21.69 -0.53 -43.71
N PHE A 86 21.74 0.27 -42.64
CA PHE A 86 21.31 1.67 -42.64
C PHE A 86 22.51 2.62 -42.55
N TYR A 87 22.54 3.63 -43.41
CA TYR A 87 23.65 4.56 -43.57
C TYR A 87 23.19 6.02 -43.50
N ASP A 88 23.82 6.82 -42.65
CA ASP A 88 23.48 8.23 -42.40
C ASP A 88 24.52 9.23 -42.95
N GLY A 89 25.58 8.76 -43.62
CA GLY A 89 26.72 9.61 -44.01
C GLY A 89 27.92 9.52 -43.08
N THR A 90 27.71 9.14 -41.82
CA THR A 90 28.75 9.11 -40.78
C THR A 90 29.19 7.69 -40.41
N GLY A 91 28.28 6.72 -40.51
CA GLY A 91 28.54 5.30 -40.21
C GLY A 91 27.48 4.37 -40.79
N VAL A 92 27.56 3.09 -40.43
CA VAL A 92 26.57 2.05 -40.80
C VAL A 92 26.05 1.38 -39.54
N ILE A 93 24.74 1.17 -39.46
CA ILE A 93 24.07 0.45 -38.37
C ILE A 93 23.23 -0.70 -38.95
N GLU A 94 23.24 -1.85 -38.29
CA GLU A 94 22.47 -3.03 -38.71
C GLU A 94 21.06 -3.01 -38.09
N LEU A 95 20.02 -3.01 -38.92
CA LEU A 95 18.63 -3.12 -38.49
C LEU A 95 18.19 -4.59 -38.52
N ILE A 96 17.81 -5.16 -37.37
CA ILE A 96 17.52 -6.60 -37.25
C ILE A 96 16.03 -6.85 -37.01
N TRP A 97 15.41 -7.69 -37.83
CA TRP A 97 14.03 -8.15 -37.66
C TRP A 97 13.95 -9.68 -37.57
N PHE A 98 13.20 -10.19 -36.59
CA PHE A 98 12.95 -11.64 -36.39
C PHE A 98 11.56 -12.11 -36.85
N LYS A 99 10.67 -11.19 -37.25
CA LYS A 99 9.26 -11.47 -37.59
C LYS A 99 8.86 -10.68 -38.83
N GLY A 100 8.03 -11.26 -39.71
CA GLY A 100 7.48 -10.56 -40.87
C GLY A 100 8.49 -10.24 -41.97
N LEU A 101 9.53 -11.08 -42.13
CA LEU A 101 10.70 -10.81 -42.98
C LEU A 101 10.32 -10.43 -44.43
N GLN A 102 9.47 -11.22 -45.09
CA GLN A 102 9.03 -10.99 -46.47
C GLN A 102 8.19 -9.71 -46.65
N HIS A 103 7.48 -9.27 -45.61
CA HIS A 103 6.68 -8.05 -45.65
C HIS A 103 7.60 -6.82 -45.52
N ILE A 104 8.59 -6.89 -44.63
CA ILE A 104 9.55 -5.81 -44.36
C ILE A 104 10.43 -5.55 -45.58
N GLU A 105 10.94 -6.60 -46.20
CA GLU A 105 11.78 -6.51 -47.41
C GLU A 105 11.04 -5.91 -48.61
N ARG A 106 9.72 -6.12 -48.70
CA ARG A 106 8.88 -5.50 -49.75
C ARG A 106 8.41 -4.09 -49.40
N MET A 107 8.34 -3.75 -48.11
CA MET A 107 7.80 -2.49 -47.63
C MET A 107 8.81 -1.34 -47.74
N TYR A 108 10.10 -1.62 -47.59
CA TYR A 108 11.16 -0.62 -47.62
C TYR A 108 11.96 -0.68 -48.92
N GLN A 109 12.02 0.43 -49.64
CA GLN A 109 12.74 0.57 -50.89
C GLN A 109 14.20 0.97 -50.63
N LEU A 110 15.13 0.34 -51.34
CA LEU A 110 16.55 0.67 -51.24
C LEU A 110 16.83 2.07 -51.80
N GLY A 111 17.72 2.81 -51.15
CA GLY A 111 18.13 4.16 -51.58
C GLY A 111 17.11 5.27 -51.28
N GLN A 112 15.97 4.96 -50.64
CA GLN A 112 15.05 5.95 -50.11
C GLN A 112 15.51 6.42 -48.73
N GLU A 113 15.26 7.71 -48.41
CA GLU A 113 15.53 8.27 -47.10
C GLU A 113 14.46 7.85 -46.08
N TYR A 114 14.92 7.36 -44.94
CA TYR A 114 14.10 6.91 -43.82
C TYR A 114 14.59 7.51 -42.51
N ILE A 115 13.65 7.64 -41.58
CA ILE A 115 13.89 7.95 -40.18
C ILE A 115 13.68 6.68 -39.39
N ILE A 116 14.72 6.23 -38.70
CA ILE A 116 14.67 5.05 -37.85
C ILE A 116 14.70 5.45 -36.38
N PHE A 117 13.89 4.77 -35.57
CA PHE A 117 13.83 4.98 -34.14
C PHE A 117 13.87 3.65 -33.40
N GLY A 118 14.77 3.55 -32.43
CA GLY A 118 14.93 2.33 -31.64
C GLY A 118 16.07 2.45 -30.65
N ARG A 119 16.34 1.37 -29.93
CA ARG A 119 17.45 1.30 -28.97
C ARG A 119 18.69 0.73 -29.67
N PRO A 120 19.84 1.43 -29.66
CA PRO A 120 21.07 0.88 -30.18
C PRO A 120 21.58 -0.22 -29.24
N SER A 121 22.03 -1.34 -29.80
CA SER A 121 22.67 -2.43 -29.10
C SER A 121 23.98 -2.78 -29.78
N VAL A 122 25.05 -2.96 -29.02
CA VAL A 122 26.34 -3.37 -29.56
C VAL A 122 26.47 -4.88 -29.43
N PHE A 123 26.65 -5.55 -30.57
CA PHE A 123 26.91 -6.99 -30.63
C PHE A 123 28.13 -7.24 -31.52
N ASN A 124 29.16 -7.91 -30.98
CA ASN A 124 30.44 -8.16 -31.66
C ASN A 124 31.10 -6.90 -32.27
N GLY A 125 31.03 -5.76 -31.56
CA GLY A 125 31.61 -4.50 -32.03
C GLY A 125 30.84 -3.78 -33.14
N ARG A 126 29.70 -4.32 -33.58
CA ARG A 126 28.78 -3.65 -34.52
C ARG A 126 27.59 -3.07 -33.78
N VAL A 127 27.23 -1.85 -34.12
CA VAL A 127 25.99 -1.23 -33.63
C VAL A 127 24.83 -1.80 -34.43
N SER A 128 23.83 -2.30 -33.73
CA SER A 128 22.61 -2.87 -34.29
C SER A 128 21.40 -2.30 -33.59
N MET A 129 20.24 -2.37 -34.24
CA MET A 129 18.96 -1.96 -33.68
C MET A 129 17.93 -3.03 -33.99
N VAL A 130 17.38 -3.63 -32.94
CA VAL A 130 16.42 -4.73 -33.06
C VAL A 130 15.01 -4.17 -33.14
N HIS A 131 14.26 -4.57 -34.19
CA HIS A 131 12.89 -4.14 -34.46
C HIS A 131 12.69 -2.61 -34.40
N PRO A 132 13.43 -1.82 -35.20
CA PRO A 132 13.27 -0.37 -35.25
C PRO A 132 11.89 0.01 -35.82
N GLU A 133 11.36 1.15 -35.35
CA GLU A 133 10.30 1.85 -36.06
C GLU A 133 10.93 2.62 -37.23
N VAL A 134 10.45 2.38 -38.44
CA VAL A 134 10.94 3.04 -39.66
C VAL A 134 9.81 3.86 -40.26
N ASP A 135 10.05 5.16 -40.41
CA ASP A 135 9.17 6.11 -41.08
C ASP A 135 9.86 6.70 -42.32
N GLU A 136 9.09 7.09 -43.33
CA GLU A 136 9.60 7.74 -44.54
C GLU A 136 10.18 9.12 -44.20
N GLY A 137 11.30 9.49 -44.83
CA GLY A 137 11.95 10.79 -44.62
C GLY A 137 11.05 12.00 -44.88
N SER A 138 10.06 11.88 -45.77
CA SER A 138 9.07 12.93 -46.05
C SER A 138 8.14 13.26 -44.86
N LYS A 139 8.11 12.43 -43.81
CA LYS A 139 7.31 12.65 -42.60
C LYS A 139 8.14 13.24 -41.44
N GLU A 140 9.32 13.78 -41.72
CA GLU A 140 10.24 14.33 -40.72
C GLU A 140 9.59 15.32 -39.75
N GLU A 141 8.80 16.27 -40.26
CA GLU A 141 8.08 17.25 -39.43
C GLU A 141 6.99 16.61 -38.55
N GLN A 142 6.40 15.49 -38.99
CA GLN A 142 5.37 14.76 -38.24
C GLN A 142 5.95 13.81 -37.18
N VAL A 143 7.19 13.36 -37.38
CA VAL A 143 7.83 12.31 -36.56
C VAL A 143 8.86 12.90 -35.58
N SER A 144 9.47 14.04 -35.92
CA SER A 144 10.53 14.71 -35.13
C SER A 144 10.00 15.80 -34.19
N GLY A 145 8.68 15.94 -34.07
CA GLY A 145 8.00 17.05 -33.38
C GLY A 145 7.87 16.94 -31.86
N GLY A 146 8.84 16.34 -31.15
CA GLY A 146 8.92 16.43 -29.69
C GLY A 146 8.64 15.14 -28.91
N LEU A 147 7.97 15.27 -27.76
CA LEU A 147 7.77 14.20 -26.78
C LEU A 147 6.65 13.24 -27.20
N ILE A 148 7.01 12.04 -27.64
CA ILE A 148 6.04 11.03 -28.09
C ILE A 148 5.54 10.19 -26.91
N PRO A 149 4.21 10.09 -26.70
CA PRO A 149 3.62 9.26 -25.66
C PRO A 149 3.77 7.76 -25.99
N ILE A 150 4.09 6.96 -24.97
CA ILE A 150 4.08 5.51 -25.01
C ILE A 150 3.02 4.98 -24.06
N TYR A 151 2.10 4.20 -24.62
CA TYR A 151 0.99 3.57 -23.93
C TYR A 151 1.30 2.12 -23.60
N SER A 152 0.72 1.64 -22.50
CA SER A 152 0.78 0.24 -22.09
C SER A 152 0.02 -0.61 -23.12
N SER A 153 0.63 -1.66 -23.64
CA SER A 153 -0.01 -2.54 -24.62
C SER A 153 0.41 -3.99 -24.39
N SER A 154 -0.57 -4.88 -24.26
CA SER A 154 -0.34 -6.32 -24.09
C SER A 154 0.12 -6.95 -25.40
N GLU A 155 0.84 -8.07 -25.34
CA GLU A 155 1.24 -8.80 -26.55
C GLU A 155 0.04 -9.23 -27.40
N LYS A 156 -1.08 -9.57 -26.74
CA LYS A 156 -2.36 -9.88 -27.40
C LYS A 156 -2.91 -8.67 -28.15
N ALA A 157 -2.87 -7.47 -27.55
CA ALA A 157 -3.31 -6.24 -28.20
C ALA A 157 -2.43 -5.89 -29.42
N LYS A 158 -1.09 -6.04 -29.30
CA LYS A 158 -0.16 -5.87 -30.42
C LYS A 158 -0.44 -6.85 -31.56
N GLY A 159 -0.71 -8.12 -31.23
CA GLY A 159 -1.07 -9.16 -32.20
C GLY A 159 -2.39 -8.92 -32.93
N GLN A 160 -3.28 -8.11 -32.34
CA GLN A 160 -4.56 -7.70 -32.94
C GLN A 160 -4.49 -6.33 -33.65
N GLY A 161 -3.28 -5.79 -33.85
CA GLY A 161 -3.05 -4.55 -34.60
C GLY A 161 -3.15 -3.27 -33.77
N VAL A 162 -3.24 -3.36 -32.45
CA VAL A 162 -3.24 -2.20 -31.53
C VAL A 162 -1.81 -1.91 -31.08
N ASN A 163 -1.04 -1.28 -31.98
CA ASN A 163 0.31 -0.80 -31.67
C ASN A 163 0.27 0.65 -31.14
N ASN A 164 1.40 1.14 -30.62
CA ASN A 164 1.49 2.49 -30.06
C ASN A 164 1.18 3.59 -31.09
N ARG A 165 1.56 3.40 -32.36
CA ARG A 165 1.22 4.31 -33.46
C ARG A 165 -0.29 4.42 -33.66
N GLN A 166 -0.97 3.28 -33.71
CA GLN A 166 -2.42 3.20 -33.87
C GLN A 166 -3.13 3.84 -32.68
N MET A 167 -2.66 3.58 -31.45
CA MET A 167 -3.22 4.22 -30.24
C MET A 167 -3.13 5.75 -30.32
N ARG A 168 -2.00 6.31 -30.76
CA ARG A 168 -1.86 7.76 -30.98
C ARG A 168 -2.85 8.29 -32.01
N GLN A 169 -3.02 7.61 -33.14
CA GLN A 169 -3.97 8.03 -34.17
C GLN A 169 -5.41 8.03 -33.65
N LEU A 170 -5.81 6.99 -32.90
CA LEU A 170 -7.14 6.91 -32.29
C LEU A 170 -7.36 8.04 -31.27
N LEU A 171 -6.37 8.31 -30.42
CA LEU A 171 -6.45 9.39 -29.43
C LEU A 171 -6.48 10.78 -30.07
N GLN A 172 -5.75 10.99 -31.16
CA GLN A 172 -5.78 12.25 -31.89
C GLN A 172 -7.15 12.49 -32.55
N ALA A 173 -7.73 11.45 -33.16
CA ALA A 173 -9.08 11.50 -33.71
C ALA A 173 -10.11 11.77 -32.61
N LEU A 174 -9.99 11.08 -31.47
CA LEU A 174 -10.87 11.24 -30.31
C LEU A 174 -10.80 12.66 -29.74
N LEU A 175 -9.61 13.20 -29.49
CA LEU A 175 -9.43 14.54 -28.95
C LEU A 175 -10.04 15.60 -29.88
N THR A 176 -9.87 15.43 -31.19
CA THR A 176 -10.45 16.36 -32.18
C THR A 176 -11.98 16.35 -32.11
N GLN A 177 -12.59 15.17 -31.98
CA GLN A 177 -14.04 15.00 -31.91
C GLN A 177 -14.64 15.46 -30.57
N VAL A 178 -13.94 15.23 -29.45
CA VAL A 178 -14.46 15.45 -28.10
C VAL A 178 -14.18 16.87 -27.58
N ARG A 179 -13.10 17.54 -28.05
CA ARG A 179 -12.66 18.86 -27.55
C ARG A 179 -13.76 19.92 -27.43
N PRO A 180 -14.69 20.11 -28.38
CA PRO A 180 -15.75 21.12 -28.26
C PRO A 180 -16.74 20.84 -27.12
N TYR A 181 -16.83 19.60 -26.67
CA TYR A 181 -17.77 19.12 -25.66
C TYR A 181 -17.12 18.96 -24.28
N LEU A 182 -15.81 19.23 -24.16
CA LEU A 182 -15.12 19.20 -22.87
C LEU A 182 -15.41 20.48 -22.10
N SER A 183 -16.32 20.38 -21.13
CA SER A 183 -16.50 21.42 -20.13
C SER A 183 -15.38 21.41 -19.10
N GLU A 184 -15.11 22.57 -18.51
CA GLU A 184 -14.17 22.70 -17.41
C GLU A 184 -14.65 21.86 -16.20
N SER A 185 -13.70 21.20 -15.52
CA SER A 185 -13.99 20.27 -14.44
C SER A 185 -13.85 20.87 -13.05
N LEU A 186 -13.20 22.04 -12.94
CA LEU A 186 -12.99 22.75 -11.68
C LEU A 186 -13.60 24.15 -11.72
N PRO A 187 -14.08 24.68 -10.58
CA PRO A 187 -14.49 26.08 -10.46
C PRO A 187 -13.37 27.05 -10.90
N PRO A 188 -13.71 28.15 -11.59
CA PRO A 188 -12.72 29.14 -12.05
C PRO A 188 -11.84 29.69 -10.92
N GLN A 189 -12.39 29.85 -9.72
CA GLN A 189 -11.68 30.32 -8.53
C GLN A 189 -10.54 29.36 -8.16
N LEU A 190 -10.79 28.04 -8.19
CA LEU A 190 -9.79 27.03 -7.87
C LEU A 190 -8.68 26.97 -8.93
N LEU A 191 -9.02 27.15 -10.21
CA LEU A 191 -8.04 27.23 -11.28
C LEU A 191 -7.09 28.41 -11.10
N ALA A 192 -7.64 29.59 -10.79
CA ALA A 192 -6.87 30.82 -10.58
C ALA A 192 -5.97 30.72 -9.34
N GLN A 193 -6.51 30.25 -8.21
CA GLN A 193 -5.76 30.12 -6.95
C GLN A 193 -4.61 29.11 -7.05
N SER A 194 -4.81 28.02 -7.77
CA SER A 194 -3.84 26.93 -7.88
C SER A 194 -2.88 27.06 -9.08
N GLY A 195 -3.05 28.07 -9.93
CA GLY A 195 -2.24 28.29 -11.14
C GLY A 195 -2.36 27.15 -12.15
N LEU A 196 -3.58 26.65 -12.34
CA LEU A 196 -3.86 25.42 -13.07
C LEU A 196 -4.33 25.70 -14.50
N MET A 197 -3.83 24.92 -15.46
CA MET A 197 -4.30 24.99 -16.85
C MET A 197 -5.72 24.43 -17.00
N GLY A 198 -6.41 24.79 -18.09
CA GLY A 198 -7.77 24.31 -18.36
C GLY A 198 -7.84 22.80 -18.63
N TYR A 199 -8.99 22.18 -18.35
CA TYR A 199 -9.17 20.72 -18.45
C TYR A 199 -8.88 20.16 -19.86
N ALA A 200 -9.46 20.79 -20.89
CA ALA A 200 -9.28 20.36 -22.28
C ALA A 200 -7.82 20.47 -22.73
N GLU A 201 -7.12 21.51 -22.28
CA GLU A 201 -5.72 21.72 -22.58
C GLU A 201 -4.83 20.70 -21.86
N ALA A 202 -5.12 20.38 -20.60
CA ALA A 202 -4.40 19.35 -19.85
C ALA A 202 -4.51 17.97 -20.51
N LEU A 203 -5.70 17.60 -21.00
CA LEU A 203 -5.90 16.37 -21.76
C LEU A 203 -5.15 16.37 -23.10
N GLN A 204 -5.08 17.52 -23.78
CA GLN A 204 -4.28 17.61 -24.99
C GLN A 204 -2.79 17.43 -24.69
N GLN A 205 -2.26 18.12 -23.68
CA GLN A 205 -0.82 18.11 -23.36
C GLN A 205 -0.37 16.79 -22.69
N ILE A 206 -1.23 16.08 -21.96
CA ILE A 206 -0.86 14.76 -21.43
C ILE A 206 -0.70 13.72 -22.55
N HIS A 207 -1.52 13.79 -23.61
CA HIS A 207 -1.39 12.86 -24.72
C HIS A 207 -0.38 13.33 -25.77
N PHE A 208 -0.37 14.63 -26.09
CA PHE A 208 0.45 15.23 -27.13
C PHE A 208 1.15 16.48 -26.59
N PRO A 209 2.15 16.31 -25.70
CA PRO A 209 2.85 17.43 -25.09
C PRO A 209 3.69 18.18 -26.12
N GLN A 210 3.58 19.51 -26.10
CA GLN A 210 4.42 20.39 -26.93
C GLN A 210 5.86 20.44 -26.42
N ASN A 211 6.05 20.43 -25.10
CA ASN A 211 7.34 20.43 -24.44
C ASN A 211 7.23 19.82 -23.03
N ALA A 212 8.38 19.62 -22.37
CA ALA A 212 8.42 19.02 -21.04
C ALA A 212 7.68 19.85 -19.97
N GLN A 213 7.68 21.18 -20.10
CA GLN A 213 7.02 22.08 -19.16
C GLN A 213 5.49 21.99 -19.25
N ALA A 214 4.94 21.96 -20.47
CA ALA A 214 3.51 21.78 -20.71
C ALA A 214 3.04 20.40 -20.23
N LEU A 215 3.87 19.37 -20.40
CA LEU A 215 3.62 18.04 -19.85
C LEU A 215 3.55 18.04 -18.32
N GLU A 216 4.49 18.69 -17.66
CA GLU A 216 4.51 18.86 -16.20
C GLU A 216 3.25 19.58 -15.70
N MET A 217 2.86 20.69 -16.34
CA MET A 217 1.64 21.43 -16.01
C MET A 217 0.37 20.57 -16.17
N ALA A 218 0.29 19.79 -17.26
CA ALA A 218 -0.82 18.89 -17.53
C ALA A 218 -0.92 17.77 -16.49
N ARG A 219 0.22 17.15 -16.15
CA ARG A 219 0.30 16.15 -15.08
C ARG A 219 -0.15 16.73 -13.75
N ARG A 220 0.35 17.91 -13.37
CA ARG A 220 -0.03 18.59 -12.12
C ARG A 220 -1.54 18.85 -12.08
N ARG A 221 -2.12 19.36 -13.17
CA ARG A 221 -3.56 19.64 -13.29
C ARG A 221 -4.44 18.40 -13.13
N LEU A 222 -4.10 17.31 -13.83
CA LEU A 222 -4.89 16.08 -13.80
C LEU A 222 -4.73 15.34 -12.46
N LYS A 223 -3.52 15.29 -11.90
CA LYS A 223 -3.28 14.76 -10.55
C LYS A 223 -4.04 15.53 -9.49
N PHE A 224 -4.04 16.86 -9.58
CA PHE A 224 -4.75 17.71 -8.63
C PHE A 224 -6.25 17.45 -8.64
N GLU A 225 -6.87 17.39 -9.82
CA GLU A 225 -8.30 17.09 -9.92
C GLU A 225 -8.65 15.71 -9.38
N GLU A 226 -7.87 14.69 -9.76
CA GLU A 226 -8.07 13.33 -9.28
C GLU A 226 -7.98 13.26 -7.74
N LEU A 227 -6.95 13.85 -7.16
CA LEU A 227 -6.78 13.89 -5.70
C LEU A 227 -7.88 14.72 -5.02
N LEU A 228 -8.25 15.87 -5.57
CA LEU A 228 -9.28 16.74 -4.99
C LEU A 228 -10.65 16.04 -4.97
N LEU A 229 -11.07 15.42 -6.08
CA LEU A 229 -12.34 14.71 -6.15
C LEU A 229 -12.39 13.56 -5.14
N ILE A 230 -11.27 12.85 -4.96
CA ILE A 230 -11.18 11.76 -3.98
C ILE A 230 -11.25 12.31 -2.55
N GLN A 231 -10.54 13.39 -2.24
CA GLN A 231 -10.60 14.01 -0.92
C GLN A 231 -12.01 14.55 -0.61
N LEU A 232 -12.66 15.23 -1.56
CA LEU A 232 -14.05 15.69 -1.42
C LEU A 232 -15.01 14.52 -1.15
N LYS A 233 -14.85 13.40 -1.88
CA LYS A 233 -15.67 12.21 -1.68
C LYS A 233 -15.48 11.61 -0.29
N LEU A 234 -14.23 11.40 0.14
CA LEU A 234 -13.89 10.79 1.43
C LEU A 234 -14.37 11.65 2.60
N ILE A 235 -14.09 12.96 2.56
CA ILE A 235 -14.50 13.90 3.62
C ILE A 235 -16.03 14.07 3.61
N GLY A 236 -16.65 14.16 2.43
CA GLY A 236 -18.12 14.24 2.31
C GLY A 236 -18.81 13.01 2.89
N GLN A 237 -18.31 11.80 2.60
CA GLN A 237 -18.79 10.55 3.20
C GLN A 237 -18.63 10.57 4.73
N LYS A 238 -17.49 11.07 5.23
CA LYS A 238 -17.25 11.21 6.67
C LYS A 238 -18.25 12.17 7.33
N ILE A 239 -18.56 13.30 6.71
CA ILE A 239 -19.56 14.25 7.20
C ILE A 239 -20.95 13.61 7.22
N GLN A 240 -21.37 13.04 6.08
CA GLN A 240 -22.67 12.38 5.95
C GLN A 240 -22.84 11.24 6.97
N ARG A 241 -21.78 10.46 7.21
CA ARG A 241 -21.76 9.41 8.22
C ARG A 241 -21.92 9.97 9.63
N LYS A 242 -21.17 11.02 9.96
CA LYS A 242 -21.26 11.73 11.25
C LYS A 242 -22.66 12.31 11.50
N GLU A 243 -23.39 12.66 10.46
CA GLU A 243 -24.79 13.11 10.56
C GLU A 243 -25.78 11.95 10.66
N SER A 244 -25.54 10.86 9.91
CA SER A 244 -26.46 9.73 9.80
C SER A 244 -26.45 8.84 11.04
N PHE A 245 -25.30 8.70 11.71
CA PHE A 245 -25.12 7.77 12.82
C PHE A 245 -24.96 8.47 14.16
N LYS A 246 -26.02 8.42 14.96
CA LYS A 246 -25.98 8.81 16.37
C LYS A 246 -25.04 7.88 17.15
N GLY A 247 -24.21 8.48 17.99
CA GLY A 247 -23.33 7.77 18.92
C GLY A 247 -23.86 7.84 20.34
N ILE A 248 -23.40 6.92 21.18
CA ILE A 248 -23.62 6.98 22.63
C ILE A 248 -22.82 8.17 23.18
N VAL A 249 -23.35 8.89 24.18
CA VAL A 249 -22.60 9.98 24.82
C VAL A 249 -21.95 9.45 26.10
N LEU A 250 -20.61 9.49 26.15
CA LEU A 250 -19.83 9.06 27.32
C LEU A 250 -19.38 10.28 28.14
N GLU A 251 -20.32 10.84 28.90
CA GLU A 251 -20.10 12.09 29.64
C GLU A 251 -19.05 11.97 30.75
N LYS A 252 -19.02 10.82 31.43
CA LYS A 252 -18.27 10.66 32.68
C LYS A 252 -16.86 10.12 32.43
N VAL A 253 -15.87 10.85 32.95
CA VAL A 253 -14.56 10.29 33.34
C VAL A 253 -14.58 10.25 34.85
N GLY A 254 -14.70 9.03 35.36
CA GLY A 254 -15.17 8.77 36.71
C GLY A 254 -14.14 8.04 37.54
N HIS A 255 -14.63 7.19 38.43
CA HIS A 255 -13.82 6.47 39.39
C HIS A 255 -12.80 5.57 38.70
N TYR A 256 -13.21 4.76 37.71
CA TYR A 256 -12.31 3.75 37.15
C TYR A 256 -11.15 4.38 36.38
N PHE A 257 -11.43 5.38 35.54
CA PHE A 257 -10.40 6.09 34.79
C PHE A 257 -9.40 6.79 35.72
N ASN A 258 -9.90 7.58 36.68
CA ASN A 258 -9.05 8.41 37.53
C ASN A 258 -8.24 7.56 38.52
N THR A 259 -8.83 6.50 39.08
CA THR A 259 -8.15 5.59 40.02
C THR A 259 -7.03 4.82 39.30
N LEU A 260 -7.26 4.30 38.08
CA LEU A 260 -6.19 3.65 37.31
C LEU A 260 -5.03 4.61 37.07
N TYR A 261 -5.33 5.82 36.57
CA TYR A 261 -4.33 6.80 36.18
C TYR A 261 -3.50 7.32 37.36
N SER A 262 -4.16 7.62 38.50
CA SER A 262 -3.51 8.28 39.62
C SER A 262 -2.88 7.33 40.64
N GLN A 263 -3.41 6.10 40.80
CA GLN A 263 -3.00 5.21 41.90
C GLN A 263 -2.33 3.92 41.45
N HIS A 264 -2.58 3.46 40.23
CA HIS A 264 -2.16 2.12 39.78
C HIS A 264 -1.24 2.14 38.56
N LEU A 265 -1.14 3.25 37.83
CA LEU A 265 -0.24 3.36 36.70
C LEU A 265 1.18 3.70 37.20
N PRO A 266 2.20 2.85 36.94
CA PRO A 266 3.55 3.04 37.48
C PRO A 266 4.38 4.09 36.72
N PHE A 267 3.83 4.67 35.65
CA PHE A 267 4.48 5.66 34.79
C PHE A 267 3.47 6.70 34.30
N ASP A 268 3.93 7.89 33.93
CA ASP A 268 3.07 8.90 33.33
C ASP A 268 2.83 8.61 31.83
N LEU A 269 1.66 9.02 31.33
CA LEU A 269 1.35 8.94 29.90
C LEU A 269 2.14 9.97 29.10
N THR A 270 2.55 9.58 27.90
CA THR A 270 3.21 10.50 26.95
C THR A 270 2.27 11.62 26.52
N ASN A 271 2.81 12.74 26.02
CA ASN A 271 1.97 13.83 25.51
C ASN A 271 1.17 13.34 24.30
N ALA A 272 1.73 12.48 23.46
CA ALA A 272 1.02 11.87 22.33
C ALA A 272 -0.15 10.98 22.77
N GLN A 273 0.01 10.18 23.83
CA GLN A 273 -1.08 9.40 24.42
C GLN A 273 -2.16 10.31 25.02
N LYS A 274 -1.77 11.35 25.76
CA LYS A 274 -2.70 12.36 26.32
C LYS A 274 -3.47 13.10 25.23
N ARG A 275 -2.83 13.51 24.13
CA ARG A 275 -3.49 14.10 22.95
C ARG A 275 -4.52 13.14 22.36
N THR A 276 -4.14 11.88 22.12
CA THR A 276 -5.04 10.85 21.58
C THR A 276 -6.25 10.60 22.48
N LEU A 277 -6.07 10.57 23.80
CA LEU A 277 -7.18 10.42 24.75
C LEU A 277 -8.12 11.63 24.75
N ARG A 278 -7.61 12.86 24.54
CA ARG A 278 -8.46 14.05 24.37
C ARG A 278 -9.27 13.99 23.07
N ASP A 279 -8.67 13.51 21.97
CA ASP A 279 -9.37 13.32 20.71
C ASP A 279 -10.54 12.32 20.88
N ILE A 280 -10.25 11.17 21.52
CA ILE A 280 -11.27 10.15 21.83
C ILE A 280 -12.36 10.75 22.72
N ARG A 281 -11.99 11.46 23.79
CA ARG A 281 -12.93 12.14 24.70
C ARG A 281 -13.85 13.10 23.94
N SER A 282 -13.30 13.92 23.04
CA SER A 282 -14.08 14.86 22.23
C SER A 282 -15.08 14.14 21.34
N ASP A 283 -14.69 13.02 20.72
CA ASP A 283 -15.58 12.27 19.84
C ASP A 283 -16.73 11.59 20.60
N VAL A 284 -16.43 10.94 21.73
CA VAL A 284 -17.46 10.23 22.53
C VAL A 284 -18.40 11.19 23.27
N LEU A 285 -18.06 12.48 23.35
CA LEU A 285 -18.94 13.54 23.86
C LEU A 285 -19.81 14.17 22.76
N SER A 286 -19.48 13.97 21.48
CA SER A 286 -20.12 14.68 20.36
C SER A 286 -21.56 14.25 20.06
N GLY A 287 -22.02 13.13 20.62
CA GLY A 287 -23.30 12.50 20.27
C GLY A 287 -23.31 11.83 18.89
N LYS A 288 -22.16 11.78 18.20
CA LYS A 288 -21.98 11.12 16.90
C LYS A 288 -21.14 9.86 17.08
N GLN A 289 -21.32 8.86 16.22
CA GLN A 289 -20.51 7.64 16.31
C GLN A 289 -19.03 7.96 16.04
N MET A 290 -18.16 7.78 17.05
CA MET A 290 -16.71 7.74 16.85
C MET A 290 -16.32 6.57 15.95
N ASN A 291 -15.50 6.85 14.93
CA ASN A 291 -14.87 5.86 14.06
C ASN A 291 -13.41 6.29 13.82
N ARG A 292 -12.52 5.87 14.73
CA ARG A 292 -11.16 6.43 14.85
C ARG A 292 -10.09 5.36 14.69
N LEU A 293 -9.05 5.66 13.92
CA LEU A 293 -7.82 4.90 13.81
C LEU A 293 -6.75 5.54 14.69
N VAL A 294 -6.30 4.80 15.70
CA VAL A 294 -5.12 5.13 16.49
C VAL A 294 -3.93 4.37 15.91
N GLN A 295 -2.99 5.12 15.36
CA GLN A 295 -1.73 4.57 14.84
C GLN A 295 -0.55 5.02 15.67
N GLY A 296 0.48 4.19 15.72
CA GLY A 296 1.72 4.49 16.40
C GLY A 296 2.67 3.31 16.28
N ASP A 297 3.94 3.52 16.57
CA ASP A 297 4.96 2.48 16.50
C ASP A 297 4.64 1.30 17.46
N VAL A 298 5.17 0.12 17.19
CA VAL A 298 5.10 -1.05 18.07
C VAL A 298 5.65 -0.66 19.43
N GLY A 299 4.85 -0.81 20.49
CA GLY A 299 5.26 -0.42 21.86
C GLY A 299 4.98 1.04 22.24
N SER A 300 4.33 1.84 21.39
CA SER A 300 3.91 3.22 21.72
C SER A 300 2.80 3.33 22.77
N GLY A 301 2.31 2.20 23.31
CA GLY A 301 1.25 2.16 24.32
C GLY A 301 -0.18 2.30 23.78
N LYS A 302 -0.43 1.92 22.52
CA LYS A 302 -1.79 1.90 21.92
C LYS A 302 -2.83 1.15 22.77
N THR A 303 -2.46 -0.04 23.27
CA THR A 303 -3.34 -0.84 24.14
C THR A 303 -3.72 -0.10 25.42
N LEU A 304 -2.84 0.74 25.97
CA LEU A 304 -3.13 1.53 27.15
C LEU A 304 -4.14 2.64 26.84
N VAL A 305 -4.00 3.31 25.69
CA VAL A 305 -4.98 4.30 25.20
C VAL A 305 -6.36 3.64 25.00
N ALA A 306 -6.39 2.45 24.40
CA ALA A 306 -7.63 1.69 24.27
C ALA A 306 -8.24 1.29 25.61
N LEU A 307 -7.43 0.89 26.60
CA LEU A 307 -7.90 0.61 27.96
C LEU A 307 -8.57 1.81 28.59
N PHE A 308 -7.92 2.97 28.54
CA PHE A 308 -8.51 4.22 29.05
C PHE A 308 -9.81 4.60 28.33
N ALA A 309 -9.90 4.37 27.02
CA ALA A 309 -11.16 4.55 26.28
C ALA A 309 -12.26 3.58 26.75
N MET A 310 -11.93 2.31 27.02
CA MET A 310 -12.86 1.34 27.61
C MET A 310 -13.33 1.79 29.00
N LEU A 311 -12.45 2.35 29.82
CA LEU A 311 -12.82 2.87 31.14
C LEU A 311 -13.79 4.05 31.07
N MET A 312 -13.70 4.91 30.05
CA MET A 312 -14.71 5.97 29.84
C MET A 312 -16.11 5.40 29.58
N ALA A 313 -16.20 4.26 28.88
CA ALA A 313 -17.47 3.56 28.68
C ALA A 313 -18.00 2.99 30.00
N LEU A 314 -17.14 2.37 30.81
CA LEU A 314 -17.49 1.81 32.12
C LEU A 314 -17.94 2.88 33.12
N ASP A 315 -17.24 4.00 33.20
CA ASP A 315 -17.60 5.15 34.07
C ASP A 315 -18.98 5.74 33.71
N SER A 316 -19.41 5.54 32.47
CA SER A 316 -20.74 5.94 31.97
C SER A 316 -21.79 4.83 32.10
N GLY A 317 -21.45 3.66 32.66
CA GLY A 317 -22.36 2.54 32.87
C GLY A 317 -22.58 1.64 31.65
N TYR A 318 -21.64 1.65 30.70
CA TYR A 318 -21.69 0.85 29.48
C TYR A 318 -20.61 -0.24 29.47
N GLN A 319 -20.82 -1.24 28.60
CA GLN A 319 -19.86 -2.32 28.34
C GLN A 319 -18.91 -1.92 27.21
N ALA A 320 -17.72 -2.55 27.21
CA ALA A 320 -16.75 -2.42 26.14
C ALA A 320 -16.22 -3.79 25.70
N CYS A 321 -15.75 -3.89 24.46
CA CYS A 321 -15.10 -5.09 23.96
C CYS A 321 -13.80 -4.79 23.23
N MET A 322 -12.88 -5.76 23.23
CA MET A 322 -11.64 -5.72 22.47
C MET A 322 -11.51 -6.96 21.60
N MET A 323 -11.35 -6.74 20.30
CA MET A 323 -11.16 -7.77 19.30
C MET A 323 -9.70 -7.86 18.88
N ALA A 324 -9.15 -9.09 18.84
CA ALA A 324 -7.80 -9.39 18.40
C ALA A 324 -7.80 -10.42 17.25
N PRO A 325 -6.82 -10.38 16.32
CA PRO A 325 -6.82 -11.19 15.09
C PRO A 325 -6.56 -12.68 15.34
N THR A 326 -5.91 -13.03 16.45
CA THR A 326 -5.58 -14.41 16.79
C THR A 326 -5.92 -14.68 18.26
N GLU A 327 -6.15 -15.95 18.60
CA GLU A 327 -6.41 -16.33 19.98
C GLU A 327 -5.23 -16.04 20.90
N ILE A 328 -4.00 -16.13 20.38
CA ILE A 328 -2.77 -15.82 21.12
C ILE A 328 -2.78 -14.35 21.55
N LEU A 329 -3.06 -13.42 20.63
CA LEU A 329 -3.14 -12.00 20.94
C LEU A 329 -4.33 -11.69 21.87
N ALA A 330 -5.48 -12.34 21.67
CA ALA A 330 -6.63 -12.20 22.55
C ALA A 330 -6.30 -12.62 24.00
N ARG A 331 -5.59 -13.74 24.19
CA ARG A 331 -5.14 -14.20 25.51
C ARG A 331 -4.15 -13.23 26.15
N GLN A 332 -3.25 -12.65 25.37
CA GLN A 332 -2.28 -11.66 25.87
C GLN A 332 -2.97 -10.38 26.32
N HIS A 333 -3.86 -9.84 25.51
CA HIS A 333 -4.66 -8.68 25.90
C HIS A 333 -5.51 -8.98 27.13
N HIS A 334 -6.15 -10.15 27.18
CA HIS A 334 -6.90 -10.58 28.37
C HIS A 334 -6.03 -10.62 29.62
N THR A 335 -4.84 -11.22 29.55
CA THR A 335 -3.92 -11.32 30.70
C THR A 335 -3.47 -9.95 31.16
N GLY A 336 -2.92 -9.13 30.24
CA GLY A 336 -2.40 -7.80 30.58
C GLY A 336 -3.48 -6.83 31.07
N LEU A 337 -4.68 -6.87 30.48
CA LEU A 337 -5.81 -6.06 30.94
C LEU A 337 -6.33 -6.55 32.30
N SER A 338 -6.42 -7.85 32.52
CA SER A 338 -6.86 -8.41 33.81
C SER A 338 -5.92 -8.00 34.94
N GLU A 339 -4.60 -8.04 34.72
CA GLU A 339 -3.60 -7.60 35.71
C GLU A 339 -3.74 -6.12 36.06
N LEU A 340 -3.91 -5.24 35.06
CA LEU A 340 -4.07 -3.81 35.27
C LEU A 340 -5.40 -3.43 35.93
N LEU A 341 -6.46 -4.21 35.67
CA LEU A 341 -7.81 -3.92 36.14
C LEU A 341 -8.19 -4.64 37.45
N ALA A 342 -7.42 -5.65 37.87
CA ALA A 342 -7.65 -6.36 39.13
C ALA A 342 -7.73 -5.43 40.37
N PRO A 343 -6.87 -4.39 40.53
CA PRO A 343 -6.98 -3.46 41.67
C PRO A 343 -8.30 -2.67 41.70
N LEU A 344 -8.95 -2.50 40.56
CA LEU A 344 -10.23 -1.80 40.42
C LEU A 344 -11.44 -2.71 40.62
N GLY A 345 -11.22 -4.01 40.82
CA GLY A 345 -12.29 -5.01 40.93
C GLY A 345 -13.05 -5.25 39.63
N ILE A 346 -12.48 -4.88 38.47
CA ILE A 346 -13.11 -5.09 37.16
C ILE A 346 -12.68 -6.45 36.61
N GLU A 347 -13.66 -7.31 36.34
CA GLU A 347 -13.44 -8.60 35.68
C GLU A 347 -13.39 -8.42 34.15
N VAL A 348 -12.38 -9.02 33.52
CA VAL A 348 -12.24 -9.11 32.06
C VAL A 348 -12.48 -10.56 31.64
N ALA A 349 -13.46 -10.80 30.77
CA ALA A 349 -13.70 -12.14 30.22
C ALA A 349 -12.96 -12.37 28.90
N LEU A 350 -12.71 -13.64 28.58
CA LEU A 350 -12.10 -14.07 27.32
C LEU A 350 -13.09 -14.91 26.50
N LEU A 351 -13.39 -14.48 25.28
CA LEU A 351 -14.25 -15.19 24.33
C LEU A 351 -13.54 -15.45 23.00
N ILE A 352 -13.10 -16.70 22.82
CA ILE A 352 -12.35 -17.15 21.63
C ILE A 352 -12.95 -18.44 21.06
N GLY A 353 -12.47 -18.87 19.89
CA GLY A 353 -12.97 -20.06 19.20
C GLY A 353 -12.73 -21.35 20.01
N SER A 354 -11.59 -21.43 20.70
CA SER A 354 -11.24 -22.56 21.58
C SER A 354 -11.98 -22.59 22.93
N CYS A 355 -12.86 -21.62 23.25
CA CYS A 355 -13.65 -21.66 24.49
C CYS A 355 -14.65 -22.83 24.49
N THR A 356 -14.67 -23.60 25.57
CA THR A 356 -15.61 -24.71 25.76
C THR A 356 -17.05 -24.22 25.91
N LYS A 357 -18.04 -25.10 25.64
CA LYS A 357 -19.46 -24.78 25.84
C LYS A 357 -19.78 -24.30 27.26
N LYS A 358 -19.12 -24.87 28.28
CA LYS A 358 -19.29 -24.47 29.68
C LYS A 358 -18.78 -23.04 29.94
N GLN A 359 -17.62 -22.68 29.39
CA GLN A 359 -17.07 -21.32 29.50
C GLN A 359 -17.94 -20.29 28.77
N ARG A 360 -18.45 -20.63 27.58
CA ARG A 360 -19.39 -19.77 26.86
C ARG A 360 -20.69 -19.58 27.65
N ALA A 361 -21.24 -20.64 28.24
CA ALA A 361 -22.46 -20.60 29.04
C ALA A 361 -22.33 -19.73 30.30
N SER A 362 -21.13 -19.54 30.85
CA SER A 362 -20.91 -18.60 31.96
C SER A 362 -20.77 -17.15 31.53
N ILE A 363 -20.36 -16.88 30.28
CA ILE A 363 -20.08 -15.52 29.78
C ILE A 363 -21.31 -14.89 29.12
N LEU A 364 -22.00 -15.62 28.24
CA LEU A 364 -23.07 -15.05 27.41
C LEU A 364 -24.24 -14.46 28.21
N PRO A 365 -24.76 -15.12 29.27
CA PRO A 365 -25.82 -14.53 30.10
C PRO A 365 -25.37 -13.24 30.80
N ARG A 366 -24.11 -13.18 31.24
CA ARG A 366 -23.52 -12.02 31.92
C ARG A 366 -23.28 -10.83 30.98
N LEU A 367 -23.02 -11.10 29.70
CA LEU A 367 -22.97 -10.05 28.68
C LEU A 367 -24.36 -9.46 28.41
N LEU A 368 -25.38 -10.32 28.38
CA LEU A 368 -26.78 -9.97 28.16
C LEU A 368 -27.39 -9.20 29.33
N ASP A 369 -27.07 -9.56 30.57
CA ASP A 369 -27.58 -8.86 31.76
C ASP A 369 -26.76 -7.61 32.12
N GLY A 370 -25.53 -7.49 31.61
CA GLY A 370 -24.65 -6.34 31.82
C GLY A 370 -23.74 -6.44 33.04
N SER A 371 -23.75 -7.55 33.77
CA SER A 371 -22.86 -7.81 34.92
C SER A 371 -21.39 -7.99 34.52
N LEU A 372 -21.13 -8.27 33.24
CA LEU A 372 -19.78 -8.33 32.69
C LEU A 372 -19.46 -7.06 31.87
N SER A 373 -18.52 -6.26 32.34
CA SER A 373 -18.23 -4.95 31.76
C SER A 373 -17.27 -4.97 30.57
N ILE A 374 -16.28 -5.86 30.57
CA ILE A 374 -15.26 -5.96 29.52
C ILE A 374 -15.11 -7.39 29.03
N VAL A 375 -15.07 -7.56 27.70
CA VAL A 375 -14.72 -8.83 27.05
C VAL A 375 -13.63 -8.65 26.01
N VAL A 376 -12.65 -9.54 26.03
CA VAL A 376 -11.61 -9.66 25.01
C VAL A 376 -11.89 -10.91 24.19
N GLY A 377 -11.74 -10.85 22.87
CA GLY A 377 -12.03 -11.99 22.04
C GLY A 377 -11.51 -11.90 20.61
N THR A 378 -11.78 -12.93 19.83
CA THR A 378 -11.50 -12.97 18.39
C THR A 378 -12.78 -12.71 17.60
N HIS A 379 -12.85 -13.15 16.33
CA HIS A 379 -14.07 -13.17 15.53
C HIS A 379 -15.24 -13.91 16.20
N ALA A 380 -14.98 -14.71 17.25
CA ALA A 380 -16.01 -15.32 18.10
C ALA A 380 -16.98 -14.29 18.69
N LEU A 381 -16.54 -13.04 18.94
CA LEU A 381 -17.42 -11.95 19.40
C LEU A 381 -18.47 -11.53 18.36
N LEU A 382 -18.28 -11.87 17.08
CA LEU A 382 -19.20 -11.55 15.99
C LEU A 382 -20.28 -12.63 15.79
N GLU A 383 -20.16 -13.80 16.41
CA GLU A 383 -21.13 -14.89 16.30
C GLU A 383 -22.53 -14.44 16.77
N GLU A 384 -23.60 -14.86 16.07
CA GLU A 384 -24.98 -14.37 16.30
C GLU A 384 -25.45 -14.48 17.76
N GLY A 385 -25.04 -15.53 18.46
CA GLY A 385 -25.39 -15.79 19.86
C GLY A 385 -24.69 -14.89 20.89
N VAL A 386 -23.74 -14.05 20.49
CA VAL A 386 -23.11 -13.06 21.37
C VAL A 386 -23.89 -11.76 21.27
N GLN A 387 -24.45 -11.31 22.39
CA GLN A 387 -25.28 -10.11 22.49
C GLN A 387 -24.89 -9.35 23.76
N PHE A 388 -24.88 -8.03 23.68
CA PHE A 388 -24.53 -7.15 24.79
C PHE A 388 -25.78 -6.43 25.30
N ASN A 389 -25.84 -6.15 26.60
CA ASN A 389 -26.87 -5.27 27.14
C ASN A 389 -26.69 -3.84 26.61
N ARG A 390 -25.49 -3.28 26.80
CA ARG A 390 -25.18 -1.86 26.50
C ARG A 390 -23.73 -1.67 26.05
N LEU A 391 -23.39 -2.15 24.85
CA LEU A 391 -22.05 -1.95 24.28
C LEU A 391 -21.88 -0.51 23.80
N ALA A 392 -20.91 0.23 24.37
CA ALA A 392 -20.60 1.58 23.92
C ALA A 392 -19.31 1.72 23.12
N LEU A 393 -18.34 0.83 23.31
CA LEU A 393 -17.05 0.90 22.63
C LEU A 393 -16.59 -0.49 22.18
N ALA A 394 -16.23 -0.60 20.91
CA ALA A 394 -15.52 -1.76 20.36
C ALA A 394 -14.12 -1.34 19.90
N VAL A 395 -13.11 -1.95 20.50
CA VAL A 395 -11.70 -1.80 20.13
C VAL A 395 -11.33 -2.93 19.18
N ILE A 396 -10.72 -2.62 18.04
CA ILE A 396 -10.24 -3.61 17.07
C ILE A 396 -8.73 -3.45 16.93
N ASP A 397 -7.97 -4.48 17.30
CA ASP A 397 -6.52 -4.51 17.16
C ASP A 397 -6.12 -5.18 15.83
N GLU A 398 -5.20 -4.55 15.10
CA GLU A 398 -4.64 -4.96 13.81
C GLU A 398 -5.67 -5.25 12.71
N GLN A 399 -6.08 -4.18 12.04
CA GLN A 399 -7.13 -4.14 11.02
C GLN A 399 -6.88 -5.04 9.79
N HIS A 400 -5.64 -5.33 9.40
CA HIS A 400 -5.33 -5.95 8.09
C HIS A 400 -5.98 -7.33 7.85
N ARG A 401 -6.51 -7.99 8.89
CA ARG A 401 -7.25 -9.26 8.77
C ARG A 401 -8.77 -9.14 8.93
N PHE A 402 -9.26 -7.98 9.38
CA PHE A 402 -10.67 -7.76 9.67
C PHE A 402 -11.30 -6.86 8.61
N GLY A 403 -11.96 -7.49 7.63
CA GLY A 403 -12.59 -6.80 6.53
C GLY A 403 -13.74 -5.87 6.96
N VAL A 404 -14.12 -4.96 6.05
CA VAL A 404 -15.18 -3.96 6.25
C VAL A 404 -16.52 -4.58 6.69
N GLN A 405 -16.86 -5.76 6.17
CA GLN A 405 -18.10 -6.50 6.48
C GLN A 405 -18.17 -7.06 7.90
N GLN A 406 -17.04 -7.23 8.57
CA GLN A 406 -17.03 -7.71 9.96
C GLN A 406 -17.35 -6.58 10.94
N ARG A 407 -17.08 -5.32 10.56
CA ARG A 407 -17.42 -4.11 11.33
C ARG A 407 -18.92 -3.88 11.41
N SER A 408 -19.65 -4.11 10.30
CA SER A 408 -21.11 -3.96 10.28
C SER A 408 -21.83 -5.00 11.14
N ARG A 409 -21.21 -6.16 11.41
CA ARG A 409 -21.77 -7.17 12.33
C ARG A 409 -21.66 -6.77 13.80
N LEU A 410 -20.78 -5.82 14.17
CA LEU A 410 -20.79 -5.24 15.51
C LEU A 410 -21.96 -4.27 15.70
N TRP A 411 -22.45 -3.67 14.61
CA TRP A 411 -23.59 -2.75 14.63
C TRP A 411 -24.90 -3.47 15.00
N THR A 412 -25.00 -4.75 14.63
CA THR A 412 -26.17 -5.58 14.91
C THR A 412 -26.12 -6.26 16.29
N LYS A 413 -25.08 -5.99 17.11
CA LYS A 413 -24.94 -6.54 18.48
C LYS A 413 -25.67 -5.73 19.56
N THR A 414 -26.31 -4.64 19.15
CA THR A 414 -27.01 -3.71 20.04
C THR A 414 -28.33 -3.29 19.39
N ASN A 415 -29.42 -3.29 20.16
CA ASN A 415 -30.76 -3.01 19.64
C ASN A 415 -31.13 -1.51 19.55
N GLN A 416 -30.23 -0.58 19.90
CA GLN A 416 -30.61 0.84 20.11
C GLN A 416 -29.70 1.87 19.41
N ILE A 417 -28.41 1.90 19.76
CA ILE A 417 -27.47 2.92 19.28
C ILE A 417 -26.16 2.23 18.92
N LEU A 418 -25.51 2.68 17.85
CA LEU A 418 -24.26 2.11 17.40
C LEU A 418 -23.13 2.36 18.39
N PRO A 419 -22.31 1.33 18.70
CA PRO A 419 -21.12 1.51 19.52
C PRO A 419 -20.10 2.36 18.78
N HIS A 420 -19.29 3.08 19.54
CA HIS A 420 -18.07 3.71 19.06
C HIS A 420 -17.05 2.66 18.62
N ILE A 421 -16.32 2.96 17.54
CA ILE A 421 -15.30 2.08 16.98
C ILE A 421 -13.94 2.73 17.14
N LEU A 422 -13.03 2.02 17.81
CA LEU A 422 -11.62 2.38 17.93
C LEU A 422 -10.79 1.30 17.25
N ILE A 423 -10.04 1.67 16.24
CA ILE A 423 -9.15 0.77 15.50
C ILE A 423 -7.71 1.08 15.91
N MET A 424 -6.92 0.06 16.16
CA MET A 424 -5.49 0.18 16.39
C MET A 424 -4.72 -0.53 15.28
N SER A 425 -3.66 0.11 14.80
CA SER A 425 -2.68 -0.57 13.94
C SER A 425 -1.28 -0.42 14.50
N ALA A 426 -0.52 -1.50 14.49
CA ALA A 426 0.88 -1.47 14.89
C ALA A 426 1.82 -1.08 13.74
N THR A 427 1.37 -1.21 12.48
CA THR A 427 2.07 -0.64 11.33
C THR A 427 1.75 0.83 11.19
N PRO A 428 2.73 1.74 11.30
CA PRO A 428 2.52 3.13 10.94
C PRO A 428 2.09 3.20 9.49
N ILE A 429 0.95 3.82 9.23
CA ILE A 429 0.46 4.02 7.87
C ILE A 429 0.95 5.40 7.45
N PRO A 430 1.62 5.54 6.29
CA PRO A 430 2.04 6.85 5.81
C PRO A 430 0.85 7.80 5.83
N ARG A 431 1.03 9.02 6.36
CA ARG A 431 -0.08 9.95 6.55
C ARG A 431 -0.87 10.16 5.24
N THR A 432 -0.16 10.26 4.12
CA THR A 432 -0.73 10.40 2.77
C THR A 432 -1.61 9.23 2.35
N LEU A 433 -1.22 8.00 2.72
CA LEU A 433 -1.98 6.79 2.48
C LEU A 433 -3.18 6.69 3.41
N ALA A 434 -3.01 7.05 4.68
CA ALA A 434 -4.10 7.13 5.64
C ALA A 434 -5.19 8.13 5.19
N MET A 435 -4.79 9.26 4.59
CA MET A 435 -5.70 10.28 4.06
C MET A 435 -6.47 9.84 2.80
N THR A 436 -6.01 8.81 2.09
CA THR A 436 -6.61 8.36 0.82
C THR A 436 -7.35 7.04 0.95
N LEU A 437 -6.75 6.03 1.58
CA LEU A 437 -7.37 4.70 1.75
C LEU A 437 -8.29 4.61 2.96
N TYR A 438 -8.05 5.44 3.99
CA TYR A 438 -8.78 5.43 5.25
C TYR A 438 -9.44 6.78 5.54
N GLY A 439 -9.76 7.54 4.49
CA GLY A 439 -10.32 8.90 4.62
C GLY A 439 -11.68 8.98 5.32
N ASP A 440 -12.37 7.85 5.51
CA ASP A 440 -13.59 7.75 6.32
C ASP A 440 -13.33 7.72 7.84
N LEU A 441 -12.08 7.50 8.26
CA LEU A 441 -11.66 7.41 9.66
C LEU A 441 -11.08 8.73 10.16
N ASP A 442 -11.38 9.06 11.42
CA ASP A 442 -10.60 10.04 12.17
C ASP A 442 -9.25 9.40 12.57
N ILE A 443 -8.13 10.09 12.39
CA ILE A 443 -6.80 9.51 12.64
C ILE A 443 -6.15 10.22 13.82
N SER A 444 -5.71 9.46 14.82
CA SER A 444 -4.81 9.94 15.88
C SER A 444 -3.47 9.23 15.78
N VAL A 445 -2.40 10.00 15.96
CA VAL A 445 -1.02 9.52 15.83
C VAL A 445 -0.34 9.57 17.20
N ILE A 446 0.22 8.44 17.61
CA ILE A 446 1.11 8.32 18.76
C ILE A 446 2.54 8.24 18.24
N ASP A 447 3.19 9.40 18.15
CA ASP A 447 4.54 9.65 17.66
C ASP A 447 5.61 9.66 18.77
N GLU A 448 5.21 9.52 20.04
CA GLU A 448 6.11 9.48 21.18
C GLU A 448 6.21 8.06 21.75
N LEU A 449 7.45 7.59 21.99
CA LEU A 449 7.69 6.34 22.71
C LEU A 449 7.60 6.56 24.23
N PRO A 450 7.14 5.56 25.01
CA PRO A 450 7.10 5.66 26.47
C PRO A 450 8.48 5.91 27.08
N PRO A 451 8.55 6.68 28.18
CA PRO A 451 9.82 6.95 28.88
C PRO A 451 10.47 5.64 29.34
N GLY A 452 11.80 5.54 29.14
CA GLY A 452 12.59 4.36 29.51
C GLY A 452 12.88 3.37 28.37
N ARG A 453 12.19 3.49 27.22
CA ARG A 453 12.48 2.65 26.05
C ARG A 453 13.73 3.18 25.31
N LYS A 454 14.75 2.33 25.21
CA LYS A 454 15.97 2.65 24.45
C LYS A 454 15.77 2.32 22.96
N PRO A 455 16.36 3.10 22.04
CA PRO A 455 16.33 2.77 20.62
C PRO A 455 17.05 1.44 20.37
N ILE A 456 16.64 0.75 19.31
CA ILE A 456 17.23 -0.53 18.90
C ILE A 456 18.36 -0.20 17.93
N ASP A 457 19.56 -0.70 18.23
CA ASP A 457 20.68 -0.57 17.31
C ASP A 457 20.50 -1.62 16.20
N THR A 458 20.41 -1.15 14.95
CA THR A 458 20.18 -2.02 13.79
C THR A 458 21.45 -2.08 12.95
N PHE A 459 21.92 -3.30 12.67
CA PHE A 459 23.14 -3.55 11.92
C PHE A 459 22.88 -4.44 10.71
N HIS A 460 23.61 -4.19 9.62
CA HIS A 460 23.59 -5.02 8.41
C HIS A 460 24.88 -5.85 8.33
N HIS A 461 24.72 -7.16 8.15
CA HIS A 461 25.81 -8.09 7.90
C HIS A 461 25.54 -8.94 6.65
N THR A 462 26.60 -9.38 6.00
CA THR A 462 26.53 -10.39 4.93
C THR A 462 26.72 -11.80 5.49
N GLU A 463 26.22 -12.80 4.78
CA GLU A 463 26.38 -14.22 5.13
C GLU A 463 27.85 -14.62 5.39
N ASP A 464 28.81 -14.02 4.68
CA ASP A 464 30.26 -14.27 4.89
C ASP A 464 30.74 -13.89 6.30
N ARG A 465 30.05 -12.95 6.97
CA ARG A 465 30.40 -12.44 8.31
C ARG A 465 29.53 -13.04 9.41
N MET A 466 28.84 -14.14 9.15
CA MET A 466 27.94 -14.77 10.14
C MET A 466 28.65 -15.22 11.42
N TYR A 467 29.96 -15.49 11.37
CA TYR A 467 30.76 -15.83 12.55
C TYR A 467 30.76 -14.70 13.60
N GLU A 468 30.73 -13.43 13.17
CA GLU A 468 30.66 -12.26 14.05
C GLU A 468 29.31 -12.21 14.76
N VAL A 469 28.24 -12.51 14.03
CA VAL A 469 26.87 -12.59 14.56
C VAL A 469 26.79 -13.69 15.61
N TYR A 470 27.36 -14.87 15.37
CA TYR A 470 27.37 -15.94 16.36
C TYR A 470 28.18 -15.61 17.62
N ALA A 471 29.33 -14.95 17.46
CA ALA A 471 30.11 -14.48 18.61
C ALA A 471 29.32 -13.47 19.45
N PHE A 472 28.60 -12.55 18.79
CA PHE A 472 27.74 -11.58 19.45
C PHE A 472 26.56 -12.26 20.18
N MET A 473 25.90 -13.24 19.55
CA MET A 473 24.84 -14.03 20.19
C MET A 473 25.32 -14.70 21.48
N ARG A 474 26.50 -15.36 21.46
CA ARG A 474 27.05 -16.00 22.67
C ARG A 474 27.22 -14.99 23.80
N LYS A 475 27.77 -13.81 23.50
CA LYS A 475 27.98 -12.74 24.49
C LYS A 475 26.68 -12.29 25.14
N GLU A 476 25.61 -12.14 24.36
CA GLU A 476 24.29 -11.73 24.86
C GLU A 476 23.62 -12.84 25.66
N ILE A 477 23.67 -14.09 25.20
CA ILE A 477 23.10 -15.24 25.93
C ILE A 477 23.83 -15.48 27.26
N MET A 478 25.16 -15.29 27.31
CA MET A 478 25.93 -15.36 28.56
C MET A 478 25.50 -14.30 29.60
N GLN A 479 24.89 -13.20 29.17
CA GLN A 479 24.31 -12.20 30.06
C GLN A 479 22.90 -12.57 30.56
N GLY A 480 22.42 -13.78 30.25
CA GLY A 480 21.10 -14.29 30.61
C GLY A 480 19.98 -13.88 29.64
N ARG A 481 20.33 -13.33 28.48
CA ARG A 481 19.37 -12.81 27.50
C ARG A 481 18.96 -13.89 26.49
N GLN A 482 17.88 -13.63 25.76
CA GLN A 482 17.34 -14.54 24.74
C GLN A 482 17.42 -13.93 23.33
N VAL A 483 17.48 -14.79 22.33
CA VAL A 483 17.69 -14.41 20.92
C VAL A 483 16.57 -14.94 20.02
N TYR A 484 16.04 -14.06 19.18
CA TYR A 484 15.16 -14.44 18.07
C TYR A 484 15.96 -14.58 16.78
N VAL A 485 15.66 -15.62 16.01
CA VAL A 485 16.20 -15.83 14.67
C VAL A 485 15.05 -16.13 13.72
N VAL A 486 14.90 -15.31 12.69
CA VAL A 486 13.77 -15.36 11.76
C VAL A 486 14.26 -15.68 10.35
N PHE A 487 13.61 -16.67 9.73
CA PHE A 487 13.84 -17.08 8.35
C PHE A 487 12.71 -16.58 7.43
N PRO A 488 13.04 -16.21 6.18
CA PRO A 488 12.04 -15.83 5.20
C PRO A 488 11.20 -17.04 4.81
N MET A 489 9.94 -16.80 4.47
CA MET A 489 9.03 -17.79 3.89
C MET A 489 8.72 -17.33 2.47
N ILE A 490 8.85 -18.21 1.49
CA ILE A 490 8.51 -17.94 0.10
C ILE A 490 7.12 -18.52 -0.15
N GLU A 491 6.13 -17.63 -0.30
CA GLU A 491 4.72 -18.00 -0.51
C GLU A 491 4.49 -18.97 -1.70
N GLU A 492 5.40 -19.00 -2.68
CA GLU A 492 5.33 -19.86 -3.86
C GLU A 492 6.02 -21.23 -3.71
N ASN A 493 6.88 -21.44 -2.70
CA ASN A 493 7.73 -22.64 -2.58
C ASN A 493 7.87 -23.15 -1.13
N GLU A 494 6.77 -23.67 -0.58
CA GLU A 494 6.69 -24.16 0.81
C GLU A 494 7.67 -25.31 1.15
N SER A 495 8.14 -26.06 0.15
CA SER A 495 9.13 -27.12 0.36
C SER A 495 10.54 -26.59 0.63
N GLN A 496 10.83 -25.37 0.17
CA GLN A 496 12.11 -24.71 0.37
C GLN A 496 12.19 -24.07 1.76
N ASP A 497 11.09 -23.51 2.27
CA ASP A 497 11.05 -22.87 3.59
C ASP A 497 11.30 -23.83 4.75
N LEU A 498 10.74 -25.05 4.67
CA LEU A 498 10.99 -26.09 5.66
C LEU A 498 12.46 -26.54 5.64
N ARG A 499 13.06 -26.63 4.45
CA ARG A 499 14.48 -26.97 4.30
C ARG A 499 15.40 -25.88 4.86
N ASP A 500 15.06 -24.62 4.64
CA ASP A 500 15.84 -23.48 5.15
C ASP A 500 15.79 -23.45 6.70
N LEU A 501 14.63 -23.71 7.30
CA LEU A 501 14.50 -23.83 8.76
C LEU A 501 15.21 -25.07 9.33
N GLU A 502 15.06 -26.23 8.69
CA GLU A 502 15.71 -27.48 9.13
C GLU A 502 17.24 -27.37 9.06
N SER A 503 17.76 -26.89 7.92
CA SER A 503 19.19 -26.59 7.73
C SER A 503 19.68 -25.54 8.73
N GLY A 504 18.89 -24.47 8.93
CA GLY A 504 19.15 -23.48 9.96
C GLY A 504 19.25 -24.12 11.35
N LEU A 505 18.29 -24.96 11.72
CA LEU A 505 18.23 -25.63 13.01
C LEU A 505 19.42 -26.57 13.25
N GLU A 506 19.85 -27.33 12.25
CA GLU A 506 21.08 -28.14 12.32
C GLU A 506 22.33 -27.26 12.52
N ARG A 507 22.42 -26.15 11.80
CA ARG A 507 23.52 -25.19 11.93
C ARG A 507 23.55 -24.52 13.30
N TYR A 508 22.41 -24.06 13.82
CA TYR A 508 22.35 -23.45 15.15
C TYR A 508 22.60 -24.48 16.27
N ARG A 509 22.12 -25.73 16.13
CA ARG A 509 22.44 -26.81 17.09
C ARG A 509 23.92 -27.17 17.14
N SER A 510 24.59 -27.20 15.98
CA SER A 510 26.03 -27.47 15.92
C SER A 510 26.87 -26.31 16.46
N MET A 511 26.44 -25.07 16.24
CA MET A 511 27.15 -23.88 16.72
C MET A 511 26.89 -23.54 18.20
N PHE A 512 25.74 -23.93 18.75
CA PHE A 512 25.35 -23.64 20.13
C PHE A 512 24.90 -24.92 20.88
N PRO A 513 25.75 -25.96 20.98
CA PRO A 513 25.39 -27.20 21.66
C PRO A 513 25.09 -27.01 23.16
N GLU A 514 25.62 -25.95 23.77
CA GLU A 514 25.43 -25.60 25.18
C GLU A 514 24.06 -24.97 25.50
N TYR A 515 23.30 -24.52 24.49
CA TYR A 515 22.04 -23.80 24.69
C TYR A 515 20.84 -24.55 24.13
N ARG A 516 19.68 -24.37 24.76
CA ARG A 516 18.43 -24.97 24.31
C ARG A 516 17.78 -24.09 23.24
N ILE A 517 17.51 -24.70 22.10
CA ILE A 517 16.92 -24.06 20.91
C ILE A 517 15.48 -24.52 20.76
N ALA A 518 14.55 -23.58 20.78
CA ALA A 518 13.16 -23.79 20.37
C ALA A 518 12.99 -23.41 18.90
N TYR A 519 12.03 -24.02 18.22
CA TYR A 519 11.68 -23.66 16.85
C TYR A 519 10.17 -23.67 16.64
N VAL A 520 9.69 -22.78 15.78
CA VAL A 520 8.28 -22.62 15.43
C VAL A 520 8.14 -22.40 13.93
N HIS A 521 7.18 -23.08 13.29
CA HIS A 521 6.84 -22.84 11.89
C HIS A 521 5.34 -22.95 11.65
N GLY A 522 4.86 -22.30 10.57
CA GLY A 522 3.43 -22.13 10.28
C GLY A 522 2.59 -23.41 10.28
N LYS A 523 3.18 -24.57 9.93
CA LYS A 523 2.51 -25.87 9.80
C LYS A 523 2.43 -26.69 11.11
N MET A 524 3.07 -26.25 12.20
CA MET A 524 2.98 -26.96 13.48
C MET A 524 1.55 -26.93 14.03
N LYS A 525 1.14 -28.00 14.74
CA LYS A 525 -0.16 -27.99 15.42
C LYS A 525 -0.17 -26.85 16.45
N PRO A 526 -1.30 -26.15 16.64
CA PRO A 526 -1.39 -25.03 17.58
C PRO A 526 -0.88 -25.38 18.99
N LYS A 527 -1.20 -26.58 19.48
CA LYS A 527 -0.73 -27.07 20.78
C LYS A 527 0.80 -27.19 20.86
N ASP A 528 1.43 -27.75 19.82
CA ASP A 528 2.89 -27.92 19.77
C ASP A 528 3.60 -26.56 19.66
N LYS A 529 3.01 -25.60 18.92
CA LYS A 529 3.50 -24.22 18.87
C LYS A 529 3.45 -23.56 20.23
N ASP A 530 2.32 -23.66 20.92
CA ASP A 530 2.12 -23.07 22.24
C ASP A 530 3.12 -23.65 23.24
N GLU A 531 3.35 -24.96 23.23
CA GLU A 531 4.34 -25.61 24.09
C GLU A 531 5.77 -25.08 23.85
N ARG A 532 6.21 -24.98 22.59
CA ARG A 532 7.55 -24.45 22.24
C ARG A 532 7.70 -22.97 22.52
N MET A 533 6.65 -22.18 22.31
CA MET A 533 6.64 -20.78 22.70
C MET A 533 6.70 -20.62 24.22
N GLN A 534 6.00 -21.44 24.99
CA GLN A 534 6.10 -21.43 26.45
C GLN A 534 7.50 -21.83 26.96
N GLU A 535 8.19 -22.75 26.28
CA GLU A 535 9.60 -23.03 26.59
C GLU A 535 10.48 -21.79 26.41
N PHE A 536 10.26 -21.00 25.37
CA PHE A 536 10.98 -19.75 25.17
C PHE A 536 10.56 -18.66 26.17
N ILE A 537 9.27 -18.43 26.39
CA ILE A 537 8.78 -17.41 27.34
C ILE A 537 9.28 -17.68 28.76
N SER A 538 9.31 -18.95 29.19
CA SER A 538 9.79 -19.34 30.52
C SER A 538 11.31 -19.29 30.70
N GLY A 539 12.07 -18.92 29.67
CA GLY A 539 13.53 -18.89 29.70
C GLY A 539 14.21 -20.26 29.60
N ARG A 540 13.44 -21.35 29.45
CA ARG A 540 13.98 -22.71 29.29
C ARG A 540 14.76 -22.86 27.98
N ALA A 541 14.34 -22.16 26.92
CA ALA A 541 15.06 -22.04 25.66
C ALA A 541 15.66 -20.64 25.50
N GLN A 542 16.93 -20.54 25.13
CA GLN A 542 17.63 -19.27 24.96
C GLN A 542 17.50 -18.72 23.53
N ILE A 543 17.30 -19.59 22.55
CA ILE A 543 17.20 -19.23 21.12
C ILE A 543 15.86 -19.72 20.58
N LEU A 544 15.15 -18.86 19.86
CA LEU A 544 13.95 -19.23 19.10
C LEU A 544 14.17 -19.05 17.59
N LEU A 545 14.03 -20.14 16.84
CA LEU A 545 14.03 -20.15 15.38
C LEU A 545 12.59 -20.10 14.85
N ALA A 546 12.25 -19.14 13.98
CA ALA A 546 10.90 -18.99 13.46
C ALA A 546 10.83 -18.71 11.95
N THR A 547 9.83 -19.24 11.26
CA THR A 547 9.48 -18.85 9.88
C THR A 547 8.39 -17.76 9.89
N THR A 548 8.69 -16.61 9.27
CA THR A 548 7.82 -15.42 9.04
C THR A 548 6.97 -14.83 10.19
N VAL A 549 6.49 -13.62 9.91
CA VAL A 549 6.25 -12.49 10.84
C VAL A 549 4.99 -12.62 11.72
N ILE A 550 4.04 -13.50 11.39
CA ILE A 550 2.69 -13.38 11.97
C ILE A 550 2.48 -14.24 13.23
N GLU A 551 3.43 -15.09 13.60
CA GLU A 551 3.22 -16.06 14.69
C GLU A 551 3.91 -15.69 16.00
N VAL A 552 4.88 -14.76 15.99
CA VAL A 552 5.57 -14.30 17.19
C VAL A 552 4.90 -13.01 17.71
N GLY A 553 3.61 -13.10 18.02
CA GLY A 553 2.86 -12.07 18.74
C GLY A 553 3.36 -11.85 20.18
N VAL A 554 4.25 -12.71 20.66
CA VAL A 554 4.59 -12.87 22.06
C VAL A 554 5.58 -11.83 22.56
N ASN A 555 5.19 -11.12 23.62
CA ASN A 555 6.07 -10.25 24.38
C ASN A 555 7.03 -11.10 25.23
N VAL A 556 8.33 -11.05 24.94
CA VAL A 556 9.37 -11.66 25.79
C VAL A 556 10.32 -10.54 26.22
N PRO A 557 10.17 -9.97 27.44
CA PRO A 557 10.97 -8.85 27.91
C PRO A 557 12.48 -9.12 27.93
N ASN A 558 12.88 -10.37 28.14
CA ASN A 558 14.27 -10.82 28.21
C ASN A 558 14.92 -11.08 26.84
N ALA A 559 14.17 -10.95 25.74
CA ALA A 559 14.71 -11.10 24.39
C ALA A 559 15.30 -9.76 23.90
N SER A 560 16.63 -9.67 23.88
CA SER A 560 17.35 -8.45 23.50
C SER A 560 17.85 -8.44 22.06
N VAL A 561 18.03 -9.61 21.42
CA VAL A 561 18.59 -9.71 20.06
C VAL A 561 17.57 -10.28 19.08
N MET A 562 17.39 -9.61 17.95
CA MET A 562 16.63 -10.06 16.79
C MET A 562 17.58 -10.27 15.60
N ILE A 563 17.58 -11.47 15.01
CA ILE A 563 18.35 -11.80 13.81
C ILE A 563 17.37 -12.15 12.70
N ILE A 564 17.51 -11.48 11.57
CA ILE A 564 16.67 -11.71 10.39
C ILE A 564 17.58 -12.21 9.28
N GLU A 565 17.51 -13.51 9.00
CA GLU A 565 18.23 -14.11 7.89
C GLU A 565 17.50 -13.87 6.57
N GLY A 566 18.24 -13.72 5.47
CA GLY A 566 17.67 -13.39 4.17
C GLY A 566 16.84 -12.10 4.18
N ALA A 567 17.28 -11.08 4.92
CA ALA A 567 16.56 -9.82 5.14
C ALA A 567 16.13 -9.12 3.83
N ASN A 568 16.88 -9.34 2.73
CA ASN A 568 16.57 -8.82 1.39
C ASN A 568 15.26 -9.38 0.78
N ARG A 569 14.75 -10.50 1.31
CA ARG A 569 13.48 -11.12 0.88
C ARG A 569 12.26 -10.54 1.62
N PHE A 570 12.46 -9.82 2.71
CA PHE A 570 11.38 -9.22 3.47
C PHE A 570 11.01 -7.83 2.95
N GLY A 571 9.75 -7.46 3.17
CA GLY A 571 9.29 -6.08 3.05
C GLY A 571 9.85 -5.16 4.13
N LEU A 572 9.97 -3.86 3.86
CA LEU A 572 10.51 -2.93 4.85
C LEU A 572 9.57 -2.81 6.08
N SER A 573 8.26 -2.77 5.84
CA SER A 573 7.22 -2.86 6.89
C SER A 573 7.32 -4.15 7.72
N GLN A 574 7.60 -5.30 7.10
CA GLN A 574 7.80 -6.58 7.80
C GLN A 574 9.06 -6.57 8.66
N LEU A 575 10.19 -6.05 8.13
CA LEU A 575 11.43 -5.89 8.88
C LEU A 575 11.23 -5.00 10.12
N HIS A 576 10.48 -3.90 9.96
CA HIS A 576 10.16 -3.00 11.07
C HIS A 576 9.30 -3.67 12.15
N GLN A 577 8.28 -4.45 11.77
CA GLN A 577 7.49 -5.24 12.71
C GLN A 577 8.35 -6.26 13.47
N LEU A 578 9.28 -6.93 12.79
CA LEU A 578 10.21 -7.89 13.40
C LEU A 578 11.16 -7.17 14.37
N ARG A 579 11.76 -6.03 13.97
CA ARG A 579 12.57 -5.20 14.88
C ARG A 579 11.79 -4.82 16.14
N GLY A 580 10.53 -4.43 16.01
CA GLY A 580 9.66 -4.07 17.13
C GLY A 580 9.32 -5.21 18.11
N ARG A 581 9.70 -6.46 17.84
CA ARG A 581 9.53 -7.59 18.76
C ARG A 581 10.58 -7.63 19.87
N VAL A 582 11.72 -6.96 19.69
CA VAL A 582 12.75 -6.79 20.74
C VAL A 582 12.69 -5.38 21.32
N GLY A 583 13.43 -5.10 22.41
CA GLY A 583 13.42 -3.78 23.05
C GLY A 583 12.19 -3.51 23.90
N ARG A 584 11.68 -4.54 24.58
CA ARG A 584 10.56 -4.44 25.53
C ARG A 584 10.99 -4.43 27.01
N GLY A 585 12.23 -4.81 27.30
CA GLY A 585 12.87 -4.67 28.61
C GLY A 585 13.62 -3.34 28.78
N SER A 586 14.28 -3.17 29.92
CA SER A 586 15.16 -2.02 30.23
C SER A 586 16.54 -2.12 29.55
N ASP A 587 16.88 -3.31 29.06
CA ASP A 587 18.14 -3.63 28.40
C ASP A 587 18.23 -3.05 26.99
N LYS A 588 19.47 -2.77 26.58
CA LYS A 588 19.76 -2.35 25.20
C LYS A 588 19.52 -3.54 24.27
N SER A 589 18.76 -3.31 23.20
CA SER A 589 18.37 -4.34 22.25
C SER A 589 18.96 -4.09 20.87
N TYR A 590 19.12 -5.16 20.11
CA TYR A 590 19.86 -5.19 18.85
C TYR A 590 19.05 -5.90 17.77
N CYS A 591 19.10 -5.37 16.55
CA CYS A 591 18.50 -5.99 15.37
C CYS A 591 19.59 -6.20 14.31
N ILE A 592 19.79 -7.45 13.89
CA ILE A 592 20.84 -7.82 12.93
C ILE A 592 20.15 -8.33 11.66
N LEU A 593 20.36 -7.59 10.57
CA LEU A 593 19.85 -7.93 9.24
C LEU A 593 20.94 -8.67 8.48
N VAL A 594 20.69 -9.92 8.12
CA VAL A 594 21.64 -10.75 7.38
C VAL A 594 21.16 -10.90 5.94
N THR A 595 22.01 -10.54 4.97
CA THR A 595 21.73 -10.69 3.53
C THR A 595 22.78 -11.53 2.83
N GLY A 596 22.41 -12.13 1.70
CA GLY A 596 23.40 -12.72 0.78
C GLY A 596 24.35 -11.66 0.20
N ASN A 597 25.46 -12.11 -0.38
CA ASN A 597 26.53 -11.24 -0.88
C ASN A 597 26.14 -10.40 -2.11
N LYS A 598 25.10 -10.79 -2.84
CA LYS A 598 24.59 -10.10 -4.03
C LYS A 598 23.15 -9.65 -3.80
N ILE A 599 22.96 -8.36 -3.57
CA ILE A 599 21.64 -7.73 -3.46
C ILE A 599 21.46 -6.69 -4.57
N GLY A 600 20.25 -6.62 -5.14
CA GLY A 600 19.88 -5.57 -6.09
C GLY A 600 19.80 -4.19 -5.43
N GLU A 601 19.84 -3.11 -6.23
CA GLU A 601 19.85 -1.73 -5.71
C GLU A 601 18.66 -1.42 -4.80
N ASP A 602 17.44 -1.83 -5.19
CA ASP A 602 16.24 -1.59 -4.38
C ASP A 602 16.29 -2.33 -3.04
N SER A 603 16.90 -3.52 -3.01
CA SER A 603 17.07 -4.27 -1.75
C SER A 603 18.14 -3.65 -0.86
N ARG A 604 19.21 -3.09 -1.45
CA ARG A 604 20.24 -2.36 -0.71
C ARG A 604 19.66 -1.12 -0.03
N LYS A 605 18.93 -0.29 -0.80
CA LYS A 605 18.27 0.92 -0.25
C LYS A 605 17.32 0.58 0.90
N ARG A 606 16.51 -0.49 0.78
CA ARG A 606 15.63 -0.93 1.86
C ARG A 606 16.39 -1.27 3.15
N ILE A 607 17.49 -2.01 3.03
CA ILE A 607 18.29 -2.40 4.21
C ILE A 607 18.99 -1.19 4.83
N GLU A 608 19.51 -0.27 4.01
CA GLU A 608 20.10 0.99 4.47
C GLU A 608 19.09 1.83 5.27
N ILE A 609 17.89 2.07 4.73
CA ILE A 609 16.82 2.82 5.41
C ILE A 609 16.49 2.18 6.78
N MET A 610 16.43 0.85 6.84
CA MET A 610 16.14 0.12 8.07
C MET A 610 17.23 0.28 9.15
N CYS A 611 18.48 0.54 8.74
CA CYS A 611 19.60 0.82 9.65
C CYS A 611 19.68 2.29 10.06
N GLU A 612 19.28 3.22 9.18
CA GLU A 612 19.37 4.67 9.40
C GLU A 612 18.35 5.21 10.41
N THR A 613 17.12 4.68 10.39
CA THR A 613 16.03 5.21 11.22
C THR A 613 15.34 4.15 12.07
N ASN A 614 15.01 4.55 13.30
CA ASN A 614 14.15 3.78 14.20
C ASN A 614 12.66 4.16 14.09
N ASP A 615 12.34 5.27 13.43
CA ASP A 615 10.97 5.77 13.31
C ASP A 615 10.18 4.98 12.27
N GLY A 616 9.16 4.25 12.74
CA GLY A 616 8.30 3.46 11.89
C GLY A 616 7.49 4.27 10.87
N PHE A 617 7.20 5.55 11.11
CA PHE A 617 6.50 6.41 10.14
C PHE A 617 7.37 6.72 8.94
N VAL A 618 8.64 7.08 9.18
CA VAL A 618 9.63 7.33 8.12
C VAL A 618 9.84 6.05 7.30
N ILE A 619 9.96 4.92 7.98
CA ILE A 619 10.11 3.61 7.32
C ILE A 619 8.90 3.30 6.43
N ALA A 620 7.68 3.53 6.91
CA ALA A 620 6.47 3.26 6.13
C ALA A 620 6.37 4.17 4.89
N GLU A 621 6.78 5.44 5.01
CA GLU A 621 6.79 6.39 3.90
C GLU A 621 7.79 5.97 2.81
N GLU A 622 8.99 5.57 3.20
CA GLU A 622 10.00 5.08 2.26
C GLU A 622 9.66 3.69 1.67
N ASP A 623 9.04 2.77 2.43
CA ASP A 623 8.53 1.49 1.90
C ASP A 623 7.51 1.75 0.77
N MET A 624 6.59 2.69 1.01
CA MET A 624 5.58 3.11 0.05
C MET A 624 6.22 3.79 -1.19
N ARG A 625 7.26 4.59 -0.99
CA ARG A 625 8.00 5.25 -2.08
C ARG A 625 8.72 4.26 -3.00
N LEU A 626 9.33 3.23 -2.40
CA LEU A 626 10.08 2.18 -3.10
C LEU A 626 9.17 1.20 -3.83
N ARG A 627 8.08 0.73 -3.20
CA ARG A 627 7.11 -0.19 -3.82
C ARG A 627 6.20 0.48 -4.83
N GLY A 628 5.84 1.75 -4.60
CA GLY A 628 4.77 2.42 -5.31
C GLY A 628 3.37 1.94 -4.86
N PHE A 629 2.35 2.75 -5.16
CA PHE A 629 0.98 2.57 -4.66
C PHE A 629 0.29 1.26 -5.11
N GLY A 630 0.70 0.68 -6.25
CA GLY A 630 -0.03 -0.42 -6.91
C GLY A 630 0.16 -1.84 -6.34
N GLU A 631 1.14 -2.07 -5.46
CA GLU A 631 1.46 -3.42 -4.92
C GLU A 631 1.06 -3.64 -3.46
N LEU A 632 0.57 -2.61 -2.76
CA LEU A 632 0.15 -2.74 -1.35
C LEU A 632 -1.10 -3.60 -1.17
N GLU A 633 -1.94 -3.69 -2.21
CA GLU A 633 -3.10 -4.56 -2.26
C GLU A 633 -2.70 -5.95 -2.80
N GLY A 634 -1.98 -6.70 -1.96
CA GLY A 634 -1.85 -8.14 -2.14
C GLY A 634 -3.25 -8.73 -2.33
N THR A 635 -3.43 -9.45 -3.44
CA THR A 635 -4.69 -9.99 -3.98
C THR A 635 -5.72 -8.97 -4.47
N ARG A 636 -6.02 -9.05 -5.79
CA ARG A 636 -7.19 -8.49 -6.49
C ARG A 636 -8.53 -9.05 -5.96
N GLN A 637 -8.76 -9.01 -4.66
CA GLN A 637 -9.98 -9.50 -4.05
C GLN A 637 -10.87 -8.32 -3.62
N SER A 638 -11.99 -8.24 -4.33
CA SER A 638 -13.24 -7.56 -3.98
C SER A 638 -13.34 -6.03 -4.07
N GLY A 639 -13.55 -5.55 -5.32
CA GLY A 639 -14.70 -4.69 -5.62
C GLY A 639 -14.47 -3.19 -5.76
N LYS A 640 -14.19 -2.74 -7.00
CA LYS A 640 -14.38 -1.34 -7.47
C LYS A 640 -13.83 -0.27 -6.52
N GLU A 641 -12.55 -0.38 -6.18
CA GLU A 641 -11.83 0.58 -5.33
C GLU A 641 -11.19 1.71 -6.14
N LEU A 642 -10.91 2.82 -5.45
CA LEU A 642 -10.43 4.12 -5.95
C LEU A 642 -9.13 3.97 -6.74
N THR A 643 -9.23 3.75 -8.05
CA THR A 643 -8.06 3.62 -8.93
C THR A 643 -7.58 5.00 -9.35
N LEU A 644 -6.51 5.46 -8.70
CA LEU A 644 -5.76 6.63 -9.16
C LEU A 644 -5.06 6.28 -10.49
N ARG A 645 -5.35 7.05 -11.54
CA ARG A 645 -4.83 6.87 -12.89
C ARG A 645 -3.47 7.54 -13.08
N LEU A 646 -3.27 8.72 -12.47
CA LEU A 646 -2.04 9.51 -12.61
C LEU A 646 -1.40 9.85 -11.28
N ALA A 647 -2.19 10.19 -10.27
CA ALA A 647 -1.65 10.57 -8.98
C ALA A 647 -1.11 9.34 -8.25
N ASN A 648 0.03 9.51 -7.60
CA ASN A 648 0.60 8.50 -6.73
C ASN A 648 0.74 9.12 -5.33
N PRO A 649 -0.12 8.77 -4.35
CA PRO A 649 -0.10 9.35 -3.01
C PRO A 649 1.26 9.22 -2.31
N ALA A 650 2.08 8.25 -2.74
CA ALA A 650 3.43 8.05 -2.22
C ALA A 650 4.42 9.11 -2.69
N ARG A 651 4.28 9.58 -3.93
CA ARG A 651 5.19 10.56 -4.54
C ARG A 651 4.64 11.97 -4.46
N ASP A 652 3.32 12.10 -4.44
CA ASP A 652 2.58 13.35 -4.54
C ASP A 652 2.05 13.84 -3.17
N GLY A 653 2.72 13.48 -2.06
CA GLY A 653 2.22 13.71 -0.70
C GLY A 653 1.87 15.17 -0.37
N ALA A 654 2.70 16.12 -0.82
CA ALA A 654 2.42 17.56 -0.66
C ALA A 654 1.14 17.98 -1.41
N LEU A 655 0.91 17.42 -2.60
CA LEU A 655 -0.29 17.69 -3.40
C LEU A 655 -1.53 17.08 -2.73
N VAL A 656 -1.42 15.86 -2.17
CA VAL A 656 -2.49 15.22 -1.39
C VAL A 656 -2.92 16.09 -0.21
N GLN A 657 -1.96 16.61 0.56
CA GLN A 657 -2.25 17.49 1.70
C GLN A 657 -2.90 18.80 1.26
N TYR A 658 -2.40 19.41 0.19
CA TYR A 658 -2.99 20.63 -0.36
C TYR A 658 -4.45 20.41 -0.82
N CYS A 659 -4.70 19.35 -1.59
CA CYS A 659 -6.05 18.98 -2.02
C CYS A 659 -6.99 18.67 -0.84
N ARG A 660 -6.48 18.03 0.23
CA ARG A 660 -7.26 17.77 1.44
C ARG A 660 -7.66 19.05 2.15
N ASN A 661 -6.73 19.96 2.42
CA ASN A 661 -7.05 21.22 3.09
C ASN A 661 -8.10 22.02 2.32
N MET A 662 -8.00 21.99 0.98
CA MET A 662 -8.97 22.66 0.11
C MET A 662 -10.33 21.97 0.12
N ALA A 663 -10.38 20.63 0.11
CA ALA A 663 -11.62 19.88 0.26
C ALA A 663 -12.28 20.11 1.62
N GLU A 664 -11.50 20.17 2.71
CA GLU A 664 -11.99 20.51 4.06
C GLU A 664 -12.57 21.93 4.08
N TYR A 665 -11.92 22.90 3.45
CA TYR A 665 -12.43 24.26 3.32
C TYR A 665 -13.77 24.30 2.57
N ILE A 666 -13.83 23.70 1.37
CA ILE A 666 -15.04 23.67 0.54
C ILE A 666 -16.21 23.03 1.30
N LEU A 667 -15.98 21.88 1.93
CA LEU A 667 -17.04 21.16 2.65
C LEU A 667 -17.39 21.80 4.00
N SER A 668 -16.52 22.63 4.57
CA SER A 668 -16.87 23.42 5.77
C SER A 668 -17.84 24.55 5.45
N GLU A 669 -17.75 25.14 4.25
CA GLU A 669 -18.68 26.16 3.78
C GLU A 669 -19.97 25.58 3.19
N ASP A 670 -19.87 24.42 2.53
CA ASP A 670 -20.98 23.78 1.83
C ASP A 670 -20.86 22.24 1.89
N PRO A 671 -21.33 21.61 2.99
CA PRO A 671 -21.20 20.17 3.22
C PRO A 671 -21.83 19.29 2.13
N HIS A 672 -22.82 19.81 1.41
CA HIS A 672 -23.59 19.07 0.40
C HIS A 672 -23.33 19.56 -1.05
N LEU A 673 -22.36 20.48 -1.22
CA LEU A 673 -21.99 21.09 -2.50
C LEU A 673 -23.20 21.65 -3.27
N GLU A 674 -24.12 22.31 -2.57
CA GLU A 674 -25.36 22.88 -3.12
C GLU A 674 -25.20 24.28 -3.71
N LYS A 675 -24.14 25.01 -3.34
CA LYS A 675 -23.85 26.33 -3.88
C LYS A 675 -23.55 26.25 -5.39
N PRO A 676 -23.99 27.25 -6.18
CA PRO A 676 -23.81 27.23 -7.64
C PRO A 676 -22.33 27.22 -8.07
N GLU A 677 -21.45 27.80 -7.25
CA GLU A 677 -19.99 27.81 -7.49
C GLU A 677 -19.35 26.42 -7.44
N TYR A 678 -19.93 25.47 -6.70
CA TYR A 678 -19.44 24.09 -6.57
C TYR A 678 -20.25 23.06 -7.37
N ALA A 679 -21.25 23.50 -8.15
CA ALA A 679 -22.12 22.62 -8.94
C ALA A 679 -21.34 21.70 -9.88
N VAL A 680 -20.24 22.21 -10.48
CA VAL A 680 -19.35 21.43 -11.35
C VAL A 680 -18.70 20.28 -10.60
N LEU A 681 -18.25 20.50 -9.36
CA LEU A 681 -17.66 19.47 -8.52
C LEU A 681 -18.69 18.41 -8.13
N LYS A 682 -19.91 18.82 -7.78
CA LYS A 682 -21.02 17.89 -7.46
C LYS A 682 -21.38 17.01 -8.65
N GLN A 683 -21.46 17.59 -9.85
CA GLN A 683 -21.69 16.83 -11.08
C GLN A 683 -20.57 15.81 -11.31
N ARG A 684 -19.31 16.22 -11.23
CA ARG A 684 -18.15 15.34 -11.42
C ARG A 684 -18.06 14.23 -10.39
N LEU A 685 -18.38 14.51 -9.12
CA LEU A 685 -18.46 13.48 -8.08
C LEU A 685 -19.54 12.45 -8.41
N THR A 686 -20.71 12.89 -8.87
CA THR A 686 -21.82 12.00 -9.26
C THR A 686 -21.48 11.14 -10.48
N GLU A 687 -20.82 11.71 -11.49
CA GLU A 687 -20.36 10.97 -12.68
C GLU A 687 -19.27 9.95 -12.32
N SER A 688 -18.36 10.32 -11.42
CA SER A 688 -17.32 9.43 -10.89
C SER A 688 -17.89 8.32 -9.99
N CYS A 689 -19.10 8.48 -9.43
CA CYS A 689 -19.77 7.48 -8.60
C CYS A 689 -20.24 6.22 -9.37
N ASN A 690 -20.27 6.23 -10.71
CA ASN A 690 -20.49 5.00 -11.48
C ASN A 690 -19.32 4.00 -11.39
N PHE A 691 -18.15 4.44 -10.93
CA PHE A 691 -17.13 3.57 -10.34
C PHE A 691 -17.50 3.31 -8.87
N ALA A 692 -18.59 2.57 -8.69
CA ALA A 692 -19.21 2.34 -7.39
C ALA A 692 -18.34 1.48 -6.48
N LEU A 693 -17.68 2.13 -5.51
CA LEU A 693 -17.35 1.53 -4.23
C LEU A 693 -18.63 0.90 -3.65
N GLY A 694 -18.63 -0.41 -3.40
CA GLY A 694 -19.75 -1.18 -2.84
C GLY A 694 -20.11 -0.85 -1.38
N TRP A 695 -19.90 0.39 -0.97
CA TRP A 695 -20.06 0.86 0.41
C TRP A 695 -21.47 1.46 0.66
N GLY A 696 -22.19 1.85 -0.40
CA GLY A 696 -23.57 2.33 -0.32
C GLY A 696 -24.65 1.24 -0.40
N SER A 697 -24.28 -0.02 -0.66
CA SER A 697 -25.23 -1.13 -0.81
C SER A 697 -25.35 -2.00 0.44
N ILE A 698 -24.90 -1.50 1.60
CA ILE A 698 -25.19 -2.11 2.90
C ILE A 698 -26.12 -1.13 3.63
N SER A 699 -27.29 -0.93 3.04
CA SER A 699 -28.51 -0.53 3.75
C SER A 699 -29.30 -1.79 4.07
#